data_AF-A0A840W0U4-F1
#
_entry.id   AF-A0A840W0U4-F1
#
_cell.length_a   1.000
_cell.length_b   1.000
_cell.length_c   1.000
_cell.angle_alpha   90.00
_cell.angle_beta   90.00
_cell.angle_gamma   90.00
#
_symmetry.space_group_name_H-M   'P 1'
#
loop_
_entity.id
_entity.type
_entity.pdbx_description
1 polymer ?
#
loop_
_entity_poly.entity_id
_entity_poly.type
_entity_poly.pdbx_seq_one_letter_code
_entity_poly.pdbx_strand_id
1 'polypeptide(L)'
;MQANETTFRNMVEGTKQFQVPLYQRPYSWGRDELERLWSDLTEQVERDEDPLTSRSAGHFLGSVVLAPGSSSASTLTRWLVIDGQQRLTSLSIALAAIRDRLREVEELEEGDPSGADRINDVYLVNKYNKGPDKYRLAPTQADRSSFAAIVNGRPDAGGDDRVGFAYNFFSRKVKHYGERELLQIEEIIGHRLSLVDIQAEAGDNVFRIFESLNNTGKGLSQTDLLRNYVFMLLPDTGQEVYDEVWLPMQEELGPETLETLAWLDLVLRGDERAKQSEVYHGQKERLEKVSQVGGESALRGEVEHLWRLGQLLQRVLDPVFESDPDLAEVLERLESWGNKIYRPLALHLMVLRDQGHTDTDELIRALGYVESFLVRRMIAGVPTQGLNRIFMSSPKEIQPGGSIADSVHRYLSDPRRRWPSDRALREAVAQRNFYWSGQALQRTFVLRRLEEGFGSPEPVDFGKAKVSIEHVMPQSMTEEWYEVLRKQTDPDETEIELHGRLLHTLGNLTLTAQNSKLSNHMFERKQKIFQSSGLSMNRQIADAPSWGRPEIEARANLLADHACALWPAPAASDAQTPEEIGEDLAQQLEHALVMLAAGRWTTHRELAVLVGAKTATVSRHLHANPGIGHGDRVFPDTRAAEEAGSGHEGFVPAAALAELVGLEVDEFVERERQFHALLLENQRPVVVRATQALIDEWTAAGGDLVWGSGADTSCFLLTWDESVNADWRWAIVLYPVSGRAEVVFQHMARRPPFDDVALRRELLHKFNAVPGIDLPEDSLNRRPSFPLDVLVDDGRQRVHQVLLWFRGHCEDWLEQQM
;
A
#
# COMPACT_ATOMS: atom_id res chain seq x y z
N MET A 1 20.39 7.49 37.07
CA MET A 1 18.96 7.48 37.50
C MET A 1 18.81 6.98 38.93
N GLN A 2 18.19 7.80 39.79
CA GLN A 2 17.79 7.44 41.15
C GLN A 2 16.25 7.42 41.23
N ALA A 3 15.68 6.37 41.82
CA ALA A 3 14.24 6.24 42.01
C ALA A 3 13.92 6.31 43.51
N ASN A 4 13.13 7.29 43.93
CA ASN A 4 12.71 7.44 45.31
C ASN A 4 11.18 7.42 45.41
N GLU A 5 10.66 6.70 46.40
CA GLU A 5 9.25 6.84 46.76
C GLU A 5 9.05 8.17 47.51
N THR A 6 8.09 8.96 47.05
CA THR A 6 7.77 10.29 47.61
C THR A 6 6.26 10.51 47.59
N THR A 7 5.80 11.58 48.26
CA THR A 7 4.42 12.03 48.19
C THR A 7 4.30 13.26 47.28
N PHE A 8 3.10 13.57 46.80
CA PHE A 8 2.90 14.76 45.96
C PHE A 8 3.37 16.04 46.67
N ARG A 9 3.06 16.20 47.96
CA ARG A 9 3.51 17.36 48.75
C ARG A 9 5.03 17.44 48.82
N ASN A 10 5.72 16.37 49.21
CA ASN A 10 7.19 16.37 49.35
C ASN A 10 7.89 16.67 48.02
N MET A 11 7.29 16.21 46.92
CA MET A 11 7.76 16.52 45.57
C MET A 11 7.62 18.03 45.28
N VAL A 12 6.44 18.63 45.50
CA VAL A 12 6.16 20.03 45.11
C VAL A 12 6.60 21.10 46.10
N GLU A 13 6.82 20.77 47.37
CA GLU A 13 7.20 21.72 48.41
C GLU A 13 8.62 22.31 48.18
N GLY A 14 8.82 23.55 48.66
CA GLY A 14 10.08 24.31 48.52
C GLY A 14 10.01 25.41 47.45
N THR A 15 11.15 25.85 46.92
CA THR A 15 11.24 26.76 45.75
C THR A 15 11.54 25.95 44.49
N LYS A 16 10.55 25.17 44.05
CA LYS A 16 10.62 24.30 42.87
C LYS A 16 9.58 24.71 41.83
N GLN A 17 9.90 24.46 40.56
CA GLN A 17 8.96 24.53 39.46
C GLN A 17 9.10 23.30 38.56
N PHE A 18 7.97 22.68 38.23
CA PHE A 18 7.86 21.55 37.32
C PHE A 18 7.45 22.09 35.95
N GLN A 19 8.39 22.08 35.02
CA GLN A 19 8.16 22.56 33.67
C GLN A 19 7.90 21.38 32.76
N VAL A 20 6.72 21.35 32.16
CA VAL A 20 6.39 20.42 31.08
C VAL A 20 7.09 20.94 29.81
N PRO A 21 8.02 20.19 29.22
CA PRO A 21 8.74 20.61 28.03
C PRO A 21 7.82 20.81 26.82
N LEU A 22 8.26 21.64 25.87
CA LEU A 22 7.50 21.98 24.65
C LEU A 22 7.15 20.76 23.79
N TYR A 23 8.00 19.75 23.84
CA TYR A 23 7.79 18.52 23.12
C TYR A 23 6.66 17.66 23.68
N GLN A 24 6.32 17.77 24.96
CA GLN A 24 5.24 16.95 25.50
C GLN A 24 3.89 17.30 24.86
N ARG A 25 3.01 16.30 24.75
CA ARG A 25 1.64 16.54 24.24
C ARG A 25 0.84 17.43 25.21
N PRO A 26 -0.10 18.24 24.71
CA PRO A 26 -1.06 18.97 25.55
C PRO A 26 -1.86 18.05 26.48
N TYR A 27 -2.53 18.65 27.46
CA TYR A 27 -3.40 17.94 28.37
C TYR A 27 -4.53 17.22 27.61
N SER A 28 -4.67 15.91 27.86
CA SER A 28 -5.48 15.01 27.02
C SER A 28 -6.38 14.06 27.79
N TRP A 29 -6.36 14.09 29.14
CA TRP A 29 -7.25 13.24 29.93
C TRP A 29 -8.72 13.62 29.67
N GLY A 30 -9.53 12.58 29.48
CA GLY A 30 -10.97 12.70 29.29
C GLY A 30 -11.72 12.33 30.55
N ARG A 31 -13.04 12.14 30.40
CA ARG A 31 -13.91 11.79 31.53
C ARG A 31 -13.45 10.51 32.23
N ASP A 32 -13.14 9.46 31.49
CA ASP A 32 -12.82 8.15 32.07
C ASP A 32 -11.57 8.19 32.96
N GLU A 33 -10.51 8.88 32.54
CA GLU A 33 -9.30 9.02 33.35
C GLU A 33 -9.54 9.88 34.59
N LEU A 34 -10.32 10.97 34.46
CA LEU A 34 -10.69 11.84 35.57
C LEU A 34 -11.59 11.12 36.59
N GLU A 35 -12.54 10.32 36.11
CA GLU A 35 -13.45 9.53 36.95
C GLU A 35 -12.68 8.45 37.72
N ARG A 36 -11.70 7.79 37.09
CA ARG A 36 -10.80 6.85 37.77
C ARG A 36 -9.97 7.54 38.85
N LEU A 37 -9.29 8.64 38.51
CA LEU A 37 -8.51 9.41 39.49
C LEU A 37 -9.41 9.84 40.67
N TRP A 38 -10.62 10.33 40.39
CA TRP A 38 -11.55 10.72 41.45
C TRP A 38 -12.00 9.54 42.31
N SER A 39 -12.32 8.40 41.70
CA SER A 39 -12.69 7.17 42.41
C SER A 39 -11.56 6.72 43.34
N ASP A 40 -10.32 6.70 42.84
CA ASP A 40 -9.13 6.32 43.59
C ASP A 40 -8.93 7.25 44.81
N LEU A 41 -9.17 8.55 44.66
CA LEU A 41 -9.11 9.51 45.77
C LEU A 41 -10.19 9.24 46.82
N THR A 42 -11.45 9.05 46.39
CA THR A 42 -12.57 8.87 47.31
C THR A 42 -12.56 7.50 48.02
N GLU A 43 -12.10 6.45 47.35
CA GLU A 43 -11.92 5.13 48.00
C GLU A 43 -10.90 5.20 49.14
N GLN A 44 -9.87 6.05 49.02
CA GLN A 44 -8.90 6.26 50.10
C GLN A 44 -9.49 7.05 51.26
N VAL A 45 -10.40 7.99 51.01
CA VAL A 45 -11.16 8.66 52.08
C VAL A 45 -11.96 7.63 52.87
N GLU A 46 -12.72 6.76 52.19
CA GLU A 46 -13.55 5.73 52.84
C GLU A 46 -12.73 4.73 53.67
N ARG A 47 -11.53 4.35 53.20
CA ARG A 47 -10.62 3.45 53.94
C ARG A 47 -9.96 4.12 55.15
N ASP A 48 -9.78 5.43 55.12
CA ASP A 48 -9.23 6.18 56.25
C ASP A 48 -10.22 6.38 57.41
N GLU A 49 -11.52 6.33 57.11
CA GLU A 49 -12.58 6.45 58.11
C GLU A 49 -12.86 5.13 58.86
N ASP A 50 -12.37 3.98 58.36
CA ASP A 50 -12.51 2.67 59.01
C ASP A 50 -11.33 2.36 59.97
N PRO A 51 -11.57 2.28 61.29
CA PRO A 51 -10.54 2.01 62.30
C PRO A 51 -9.83 0.66 62.14
N LEU A 52 -10.40 -0.29 61.39
CA LEU A 52 -9.82 -1.61 61.14
C LEU A 52 -8.87 -1.64 59.94
N THR A 53 -8.95 -0.66 59.03
CA THR A 53 -8.16 -0.59 57.78
C THR A 53 -7.21 0.61 57.71
N SER A 54 -7.25 1.54 58.68
CA SER A 54 -6.40 2.76 58.73
C SER A 54 -4.87 2.53 58.86
N ARG A 55 -4.41 1.28 58.79
CA ARG A 55 -2.98 0.89 58.65
C ARG A 55 -2.57 0.56 57.21
N SER A 56 -3.44 0.74 56.22
CA SER A 56 -3.13 0.39 54.82
C SER A 56 -2.10 1.35 54.20
N ALA A 57 -1.18 0.77 53.43
CA ALA A 57 -0.15 1.46 52.66
C ALA A 57 -0.75 2.51 51.71
N GLY A 58 0.01 3.59 51.45
CA GLY A 58 -0.35 4.67 50.53
C GLY A 58 -0.80 4.16 49.16
N HIS A 59 -1.67 4.92 48.50
CA HIS A 59 -2.16 4.56 47.18
C HIS A 59 -1.10 4.91 46.12
N PHE A 60 -0.62 3.91 45.38
CA PHE A 60 0.35 4.13 44.33
C PHE A 60 -0.32 4.74 43.10
N LEU A 61 -0.06 6.02 42.86
CA LEU A 61 -0.66 6.76 41.75
C LEU A 61 0.12 6.54 40.43
N GLY A 62 1.37 6.08 40.52
CA GLY A 62 2.30 5.87 39.41
C GLY A 62 3.65 6.55 39.60
N SER A 63 4.49 6.53 38.56
CA SER A 63 5.79 7.23 38.53
C SER A 63 5.70 8.62 37.90
N VAL A 64 6.62 9.50 38.27
CA VAL A 64 6.91 10.78 37.64
C VAL A 64 8.40 10.83 37.35
N VAL A 65 8.76 11.13 36.10
CA VAL A 65 10.18 11.17 35.69
C VAL A 65 10.59 12.60 35.48
N LEU A 66 11.67 13.00 36.15
CA LEU A 66 12.15 14.37 36.23
C LEU A 66 13.60 14.45 35.74
N ALA A 67 13.91 15.51 35.01
CA ALA A 67 15.28 15.87 34.66
C ALA A 67 15.59 17.28 35.17
N PRO A 68 16.84 17.59 35.56
CA PRO A 68 17.23 18.93 35.94
C PRO A 68 17.04 19.90 34.75
N GLY A 69 16.35 21.02 34.97
CA GLY A 69 16.21 22.08 33.97
C GLY A 69 17.40 23.05 33.96
N SER A 70 17.64 23.72 32.82
CA SER A 70 18.66 24.76 32.71
C SER A 70 18.34 25.91 33.69
N SER A 71 19.19 26.06 34.70
CA SER A 71 19.01 27.06 35.75
C SER A 71 19.87 28.28 35.46
N SER A 72 19.27 29.35 34.92
CA SER A 72 19.92 30.67 34.87
C SER A 72 19.51 31.49 36.11
N ALA A 73 20.50 31.83 36.94
CA ALA A 73 20.51 32.91 37.94
C ALA A 73 19.34 33.08 38.95
N SER A 74 18.35 32.17 39.01
CA SER A 74 17.22 32.23 39.95
C SER A 74 17.37 31.24 41.10
N THR A 75 16.91 31.62 42.31
CA THR A 75 16.76 30.73 43.48
C THR A 75 15.68 29.64 43.32
N LEU A 76 15.03 29.58 42.15
CA LEU A 76 14.01 28.60 41.79
C LEU A 76 14.65 27.39 41.09
N THR A 77 14.50 26.21 41.68
CA THR A 77 14.95 24.95 41.08
C THR A 77 13.94 24.48 40.04
N ARG A 78 14.33 24.41 38.77
CA ARG A 78 13.47 23.93 37.68
C ARG A 78 13.70 22.45 37.40
N TRP A 79 12.61 21.70 37.30
CA TRP A 79 12.57 20.29 36.94
C TRP A 79 11.77 20.11 35.66
N LEU A 80 12.37 19.52 34.64
CA LEU A 80 11.66 19.12 33.42
C LEU A 80 10.88 17.84 33.68
N VAL A 81 9.58 17.86 33.38
CA VAL A 81 8.69 16.70 33.50
C VAL A 81 8.79 15.84 32.24
N ILE A 82 9.46 14.70 32.35
CA ILE A 82 9.69 13.76 31.24
C ILE A 82 8.54 12.77 31.11
N ASP A 83 7.96 12.34 32.23
CA ASP A 83 6.76 11.51 32.27
C ASP A 83 5.93 11.82 33.53
N GLY A 84 4.63 11.53 33.47
CA GLY A 84 3.67 11.84 34.54
C GLY A 84 2.98 13.20 34.40
N GLN A 85 3.21 13.93 33.29
CA GLN A 85 2.67 15.28 33.08
C GLN A 85 1.14 15.39 33.22
N GLN A 86 0.39 14.42 32.69
CA GLN A 86 -1.08 14.43 32.73
C GLN A 86 -1.59 14.27 34.17
N ARG A 87 -0.91 13.43 34.96
CA ARG A 87 -1.24 13.17 36.35
C ARG A 87 -0.94 14.40 37.22
N LEU A 88 0.25 14.99 37.08
CA LEU A 88 0.63 16.22 37.80
C LEU A 88 -0.33 17.36 37.51
N THR A 89 -0.71 17.53 36.24
CA THR A 89 -1.68 18.55 35.82
C THR A 89 -3.04 18.30 36.45
N SER A 90 -3.54 17.06 36.42
CA SER A 90 -4.84 16.70 36.99
C SER A 90 -4.90 16.88 38.51
N LEU A 91 -3.87 16.47 39.25
CA LEU A 91 -3.78 16.69 40.69
C LEU A 91 -3.78 18.19 41.04
N SER A 92 -3.02 18.99 40.27
CA SER A 92 -2.97 20.43 40.47
C SER A 92 -4.32 21.09 40.20
N ILE A 93 -5.05 20.65 39.16
CA ILE A 93 -6.40 21.15 38.86
C ILE A 93 -7.40 20.72 39.94
N ALA A 94 -7.33 19.48 40.43
CA ALA A 94 -8.18 19.00 41.52
C ALA A 94 -7.96 19.83 42.80
N LEU A 95 -6.71 20.11 43.16
CA LEU A 95 -6.37 20.98 44.29
C LEU A 95 -6.88 22.42 44.09
N ALA A 96 -6.83 22.95 42.87
CA ALA A 96 -7.42 24.27 42.57
C ALA A 96 -8.95 24.27 42.78
N ALA A 97 -9.66 23.22 42.34
CA ALA A 97 -11.10 23.09 42.57
C ALA A 97 -11.44 22.94 44.07
N ILE A 98 -10.64 22.17 44.83
CA ILE A 98 -10.78 22.03 46.29
C ILE A 98 -10.55 23.37 46.98
N ARG A 99 -9.48 24.10 46.62
CA ARG A 99 -9.20 25.46 47.12
C ARG A 99 -10.38 26.39 46.88
N ASP A 100 -10.90 26.42 45.66
CA ASP A 100 -11.97 27.34 45.31
C ASP A 100 -13.27 27.00 46.04
N ARG A 101 -13.55 25.72 46.26
CA ARG A 101 -14.66 25.30 47.11
C ARG A 101 -14.45 25.65 48.59
N LEU A 102 -13.25 25.45 49.13
CA LEU A 102 -12.91 25.81 50.51
C LEU A 102 -13.14 27.30 50.77
N ARG A 103 -12.78 28.18 49.82
CA ARG A 103 -13.06 29.63 49.93
C ARG A 103 -14.54 29.96 50.08
N GLU A 104 -15.44 29.07 49.68
CA GLU A 104 -16.89 29.27 49.80
C GLU A 104 -17.47 28.70 51.11
N VAL A 105 -16.82 27.71 51.72
CA VAL A 105 -17.38 26.91 52.84
C VAL A 105 -16.58 26.95 54.13
N GLU A 106 -15.34 27.44 54.08
CA GLU A 106 -14.45 27.51 55.24
C GLU A 106 -14.92 28.61 56.20
N GLU A 107 -15.12 28.24 57.47
CA GLU A 107 -15.48 29.18 58.54
C GLU A 107 -14.23 29.46 59.39
N LEU A 108 -13.57 30.60 59.13
CA LEU A 108 -12.31 30.96 59.79
C LEU A 108 -12.55 31.72 61.10
N GLU A 109 -11.97 31.24 62.20
CA GLU A 109 -11.81 32.02 63.43
C GLU A 109 -10.59 32.96 63.33
N GLU A 110 -10.56 34.00 64.18
CA GLU A 110 -9.51 35.00 64.16
C GLU A 110 -8.14 34.38 64.54
N GLY A 111 -7.26 34.25 63.55
CA GLY A 111 -5.92 33.67 63.71
C GLY A 111 -5.75 32.26 63.13
N ASP A 112 -6.82 31.63 62.66
CA ASP A 112 -6.74 30.31 62.04
C ASP A 112 -6.13 30.37 60.62
N PRO A 113 -5.24 29.42 60.29
CA PRO A 113 -4.64 29.37 58.97
C PRO A 113 -5.64 28.83 57.95
N SER A 114 -5.98 29.63 56.93
CA SER A 114 -6.85 29.18 55.84
C SER A 114 -6.25 27.98 55.11
N GLY A 115 -7.03 26.90 55.04
CA GLY A 115 -6.77 25.72 54.23
C GLY A 115 -6.72 26.07 52.75
N ALA A 116 -7.58 26.97 52.27
CA ALA A 116 -7.53 27.44 50.89
C ALA A 116 -6.20 28.16 50.56
N ASP A 117 -5.73 29.05 51.43
CA ASP A 117 -4.45 29.74 51.24
C ASP A 117 -3.26 28.78 51.37
N ARG A 118 -3.35 27.79 52.28
CA ARG A 118 -2.37 26.70 52.38
C ARG A 118 -2.27 25.93 51.08
N ILE A 119 -3.40 25.51 50.50
CA ILE A 119 -3.40 24.77 49.23
C ILE A 119 -2.75 25.60 48.13
N ASN A 120 -3.12 26.88 48.06
CA ASN A 120 -2.61 27.79 47.07
C ASN A 120 -1.08 27.92 47.17
N ASP A 121 -0.57 28.22 48.35
CA ASP A 121 0.85 28.56 48.57
C ASP A 121 1.76 27.31 48.60
N VAL A 122 1.25 26.15 49.00
CA VAL A 122 2.02 24.90 49.02
C VAL A 122 2.03 24.24 47.64
N TYR A 123 0.88 24.08 46.97
CA TYR A 123 0.79 23.24 45.78
C TYR A 123 0.75 24.00 44.47
N LEU A 124 0.17 25.20 44.43
CA LEU A 124 -0.17 25.85 43.15
C LEU A 124 0.80 26.97 42.77
N VAL A 125 1.30 27.74 43.74
CA VAL A 125 2.14 28.91 43.48
C VAL A 125 3.43 28.96 44.29
N ASN A 126 4.47 29.53 43.68
CA ASN A 126 5.66 30.05 44.33
C ASN A 126 5.38 31.50 44.76
N LYS A 127 4.91 31.70 46.00
CA LYS A 127 4.41 33.00 46.52
C LYS A 127 5.30 34.21 46.24
N TYR A 128 6.62 34.03 46.30
CA TYR A 128 7.61 35.11 46.15
C TYR A 128 8.11 35.32 44.72
N ASN A 129 7.65 34.52 43.75
CA ASN A 129 8.03 34.62 42.34
C ASN A 129 6.97 35.36 41.51
N LYS A 130 7.38 35.91 40.36
CA LYS A 130 6.51 36.69 39.46
C LYS A 130 6.47 36.07 38.05
N GLY A 131 5.46 36.46 37.28
CA GLY A 131 5.32 36.02 35.89
C GLY A 131 5.17 34.49 35.78
N PRO A 132 5.81 33.83 34.81
CA PRO A 132 5.70 32.38 34.61
C PRO A 132 6.29 31.57 35.79
N ASP A 133 7.25 32.12 36.52
CA ASP A 133 7.88 31.48 37.69
C ASP A 133 6.95 31.39 38.91
N LYS A 134 5.82 32.11 38.88
CA LYS A 134 4.80 32.06 39.92
C LYS A 134 4.18 30.67 40.04
N TYR A 135 4.04 29.91 38.96
CA TYR A 135 3.31 28.64 38.98
C TYR A 135 4.21 27.48 39.37
N ARG A 136 3.71 26.61 40.25
CA ARG A 136 4.42 25.39 40.68
C ARG A 136 4.57 24.40 39.52
N LEU A 137 3.54 24.28 38.70
CA LEU A 137 3.54 23.52 37.45
C LEU A 137 3.40 24.51 36.28
N ALA A 138 4.30 24.42 35.31
CA ALA A 138 4.20 25.10 34.04
C ALA A 138 3.87 24.06 32.95
N PRO A 139 2.58 23.92 32.55
CA PRO A 139 2.19 22.95 31.53
C PRO A 139 2.67 23.36 30.13
N THR A 140 2.34 22.54 29.13
CA THR A 140 2.63 22.85 27.72
C THR A 140 2.02 24.19 27.32
N GLN A 141 2.57 24.85 26.31
CA GLN A 141 2.13 26.20 25.93
C GLN A 141 0.62 26.30 25.65
N ALA A 142 0.06 25.29 24.97
CA ALA A 142 -1.36 25.20 24.65
C ALA A 142 -2.26 25.24 25.91
N ASP A 143 -1.76 24.74 27.03
CA ASP A 143 -2.50 24.62 28.29
C ASP A 143 -2.25 25.80 29.26
N ARG A 144 -1.20 26.61 29.02
CA ARG A 144 -0.70 27.60 29.99
C ARG A 144 -1.72 28.68 30.34
N SER A 145 -2.45 29.20 29.35
CA SER A 145 -3.44 30.26 29.55
C SER A 145 -4.58 29.79 30.46
N SER A 146 -5.16 28.63 30.13
CA SER A 146 -6.28 28.04 30.88
C SER A 146 -5.87 27.55 32.25
N PHE A 147 -4.70 26.92 32.37
CA PHE A 147 -4.15 26.53 33.67
C PHE A 147 -3.87 27.75 34.56
N ALA A 148 -3.30 28.82 34.00
CA ALA A 148 -3.08 30.07 34.72
C ALA A 148 -4.41 30.72 35.15
N ALA A 149 -5.46 30.68 34.33
CA ALA A 149 -6.78 31.18 34.70
C ALA A 149 -7.34 30.45 35.93
N ILE A 150 -7.23 29.12 35.95
CA ILE A 150 -7.64 28.26 37.07
C ILE A 150 -6.81 28.56 38.33
N VAL A 151 -5.48 28.56 38.23
CA VAL A 151 -4.61 28.81 39.40
C VAL A 151 -4.80 30.23 39.95
N ASN A 152 -5.09 31.22 39.12
CA ASN A 152 -5.34 32.58 39.60
C ASN A 152 -6.78 32.82 40.05
N GLY A 153 -7.69 31.84 39.90
CA GLY A 153 -9.11 32.00 40.23
C GLY A 153 -9.79 33.08 39.39
N ARG A 154 -9.42 33.21 38.11
CA ARG A 154 -9.99 34.22 37.22
C ARG A 154 -11.41 33.84 36.78
N PRO A 155 -12.27 34.81 36.41
CA PRO A 155 -13.63 34.54 35.94
C PRO A 155 -13.74 33.67 34.68
N ASP A 156 -12.68 33.62 33.87
CA ASP A 156 -12.56 32.79 32.67
C ASP A 156 -11.97 31.40 32.94
N ALA A 157 -11.80 31.00 34.20
CA ALA A 157 -11.45 29.62 34.56
C ALA A 157 -12.57 28.65 34.13
N GLY A 158 -12.19 27.49 33.59
CA GLY A 158 -13.14 26.47 33.14
C GLY A 158 -13.61 26.61 31.68
N GLY A 159 -12.75 27.12 30.79
CA GLY A 159 -13.03 27.21 29.35
C GLY A 159 -13.28 25.87 28.65
N ASP A 160 -13.55 25.91 27.34
CA ASP A 160 -13.99 24.74 26.55
C ASP A 160 -12.86 23.75 26.19
N ASP A 161 -11.62 24.03 26.58
CA ASP A 161 -10.50 23.11 26.37
C ASP A 161 -10.46 21.96 27.39
N ARG A 162 -9.48 21.06 27.23
CA ARG A 162 -9.33 19.88 28.10
C ARG A 162 -8.98 20.24 29.55
N VAL A 163 -8.22 21.31 29.77
CA VAL A 163 -7.84 21.78 31.12
C VAL A 163 -9.06 22.33 31.84
N GLY A 164 -9.84 23.17 31.15
CA GLY A 164 -11.10 23.73 31.64
C GLY A 164 -12.16 22.64 31.87
N PHE A 165 -12.24 21.64 31.00
CA PHE A 165 -13.08 20.46 31.21
C PHE A 165 -12.73 19.72 32.50
N ALA A 166 -11.44 19.47 32.76
CA ALA A 166 -10.99 18.82 34.00
C ALA A 166 -11.31 19.64 35.24
N TYR A 167 -11.11 20.97 35.18
CA TYR A 167 -11.49 21.86 36.28
C TYR A 167 -12.99 21.79 36.55
N ASN A 168 -13.82 21.96 35.53
CA ASN A 168 -15.28 21.86 35.64
C ASN A 168 -15.74 20.50 36.19
N PHE A 169 -15.06 19.42 35.80
CA PHE A 169 -15.32 18.09 36.34
C PHE A 169 -15.06 18.03 37.85
N PHE A 170 -13.87 18.42 38.31
CA PHE A 170 -13.54 18.40 39.74
C PHE A 170 -14.40 19.38 40.54
N SER A 171 -14.63 20.60 40.05
CA SER A 171 -15.53 21.58 40.67
C SER A 171 -16.94 21.02 40.89
N ARG A 172 -17.47 20.24 39.95
CA ARG A 172 -18.77 19.56 40.12
C ARG A 172 -18.71 18.46 41.17
N LYS A 173 -17.62 17.69 41.23
CA LYS A 173 -17.44 16.63 42.23
C LYS A 173 -17.33 17.20 43.64
N VAL A 174 -16.52 18.24 43.84
CA VAL A 174 -16.29 18.84 45.17
C VAL A 174 -17.48 19.68 45.68
N LYS A 175 -18.42 20.07 44.80
CA LYS A 175 -19.54 20.97 45.11
C LYS A 175 -20.35 20.56 46.36
N HIS A 176 -20.50 19.26 46.58
CA HIS A 176 -21.33 18.72 47.67
C HIS A 176 -20.56 18.45 48.97
N TYR A 177 -19.24 18.61 48.97
CA TYR A 177 -18.39 18.37 50.14
C TYR A 177 -18.28 19.64 51.00
N GLY A 178 -18.20 19.45 52.32
CA GLY A 178 -17.95 20.50 53.31
C GLY A 178 -16.46 20.66 53.60
N GLU A 179 -16.12 21.60 54.47
CA GLU A 179 -14.73 21.93 54.82
C GLU A 179 -13.92 20.69 55.25
N ARG A 180 -14.49 19.89 56.16
CA ARG A 180 -13.83 18.70 56.71
C ARG A 180 -13.47 17.69 55.63
N GLU A 181 -14.40 17.34 54.75
CA GLU A 181 -14.15 16.34 53.70
C GLU A 181 -13.18 16.87 52.64
N LEU A 182 -13.24 18.16 52.33
CA LEU A 182 -12.30 18.80 51.39
C LEU A 182 -10.86 18.76 51.91
N LEU A 183 -10.66 19.03 53.21
CA LEU A 183 -9.35 18.92 53.85
C LEU A 183 -8.86 17.47 53.91
N GLN A 184 -9.75 16.48 54.07
CA GLN A 184 -9.37 15.06 53.99
C GLN A 184 -8.92 14.67 52.58
N ILE A 185 -9.64 15.11 51.53
CA ILE A 185 -9.25 14.84 50.13
C ILE A 185 -7.91 15.51 49.82
N GLU A 186 -7.68 16.74 50.29
CA GLU A 186 -6.39 17.42 50.16
C GLU A 186 -5.25 16.67 50.85
N GLU A 187 -5.46 16.22 52.08
CA GLU A 187 -4.49 15.43 52.84
C GLU A 187 -4.12 14.13 52.09
N ILE A 188 -5.11 13.46 51.48
CA ILE A 188 -4.87 12.27 50.66
C ILE A 188 -3.99 12.62 49.45
N ILE A 189 -4.36 13.67 48.71
CA ILE A 189 -3.58 14.13 47.55
C ILE A 189 -2.14 14.45 47.95
N GLY A 190 -1.94 15.18 49.05
CA GLY A 190 -0.64 15.63 49.52
C GLY A 190 0.24 14.52 50.11
N HIS A 191 -0.33 13.64 50.95
CA HIS A 191 0.41 12.76 51.86
C HIS A 191 0.21 11.26 51.60
N ARG A 192 -0.91 10.83 51.00
CA ARG A 192 -1.23 9.40 50.85
C ARG A 192 -1.10 8.85 49.45
N LEU A 193 -0.93 9.72 48.46
CA LEU A 193 -0.56 9.31 47.11
C LEU A 193 0.95 9.15 47.02
N SER A 194 1.39 7.89 46.99
CA SER A 194 2.78 7.54 46.72
C SER A 194 3.06 7.70 45.22
N LEU A 195 4.11 8.45 44.92
CA LEU A 195 4.69 8.63 43.59
C LEU A 195 6.12 8.12 43.61
N VAL A 196 6.57 7.54 42.51
CA VAL A 196 8.01 7.26 42.33
C VAL A 196 8.60 8.42 41.55
N ASP A 197 9.43 9.22 42.19
CA ASP A 197 10.26 10.22 41.53
C ASP A 197 11.47 9.51 40.92
N ILE A 198 11.67 9.66 39.61
CA ILE A 198 12.87 9.16 38.93
C ILE A 198 13.64 10.37 38.45
N GLN A 199 14.77 10.63 39.09
CA GLN A 199 15.64 11.74 38.73
C GLN A 199 16.73 11.26 37.78
N ALA A 200 16.73 11.84 36.57
CA ALA A 200 17.81 11.70 35.61
C ALA A 200 19.04 12.52 36.06
N GLU A 201 20.22 11.92 35.97
CA GLU A 201 21.49 12.61 36.25
C GLU A 201 21.87 13.56 35.11
N ALA A 202 22.73 14.54 35.36
CA ALA A 202 23.11 15.55 34.36
C ALA A 202 23.79 14.98 33.09
N GLY A 203 24.22 13.72 33.11
CA GLY A 203 24.74 12.98 31.95
C GLY A 203 23.82 11.85 31.44
N ASP A 204 22.67 11.63 32.07
CA ASP A 204 21.70 10.64 31.62
C ASP A 204 21.08 11.10 30.29
N ASN A 205 20.97 10.17 29.34
CA ASN A 205 20.30 10.44 28.08
C ASN A 205 18.79 10.44 28.32
N VAL A 206 18.25 11.62 28.66
CA VAL A 206 16.81 11.88 28.91
C VAL A 206 15.93 11.32 27.80
N PHE A 207 16.44 11.32 26.57
CA PHE A 207 15.78 10.77 25.41
C PHE A 207 15.55 9.25 25.50
N ARG A 208 16.56 8.45 25.88
CA ARG A 208 16.41 6.99 26.03
C ARG A 208 15.40 6.66 27.12
N ILE A 209 15.38 7.47 28.18
CA ILE A 209 14.42 7.33 29.28
C ILE A 209 13.00 7.56 28.75
N PHE A 210 12.78 8.68 28.06
CA PHE A 210 11.50 9.01 27.45
C PHE A 210 11.01 7.95 26.44
N GLU A 211 11.88 7.48 25.55
CA GLU A 211 11.55 6.45 24.54
C GLU A 211 11.17 5.13 25.21
N SER A 212 11.93 4.69 26.22
CA SER A 212 11.66 3.44 26.94
C SER A 212 10.35 3.46 27.72
N LEU A 213 9.97 4.62 28.28
CA LEU A 213 8.76 4.78 29.08
C LEU A 213 7.50 4.92 28.23
N ASN A 214 7.59 5.55 27.05
CA ASN A 214 6.43 5.69 26.17
C ASN A 214 6.07 4.39 25.44
N ASN A 215 6.97 3.41 25.41
CA ASN A 215 6.73 2.12 24.76
C ASN A 215 5.73 1.23 25.52
N THR A 216 5.33 1.60 26.75
CA THR A 216 4.42 0.83 27.61
C THR A 216 3.02 1.45 27.78
N GLY A 217 2.75 2.63 27.20
CA GLY A 217 1.49 3.38 27.35
C GLY A 217 0.70 3.59 26.05
N LYS A 218 -0.21 4.59 26.04
CA LYS A 218 -0.88 5.05 24.80
C LYS A 218 0.18 5.65 23.87
N GLY A 219 0.57 4.90 22.83
CA GLY A 219 1.68 5.23 21.94
C GLY A 219 1.56 6.62 21.32
N LEU A 220 2.69 7.32 21.28
CA LEU A 220 2.84 8.58 20.53
C LEU A 220 2.89 8.28 19.03
N SER A 221 2.41 9.23 18.21
CA SER A 221 2.59 9.14 16.76
C SER A 221 4.08 9.28 16.39
N GLN A 222 4.47 8.81 15.20
CA GLN A 222 5.84 8.98 14.70
C GLN A 222 6.23 10.47 14.62
N THR A 223 5.28 11.32 14.23
CA THR A 223 5.45 12.77 14.16
C THR A 223 5.59 13.41 15.55
N ASP A 224 4.85 12.93 16.56
CA ASP A 224 5.05 13.39 17.94
C ASP A 224 6.46 13.02 18.42
N LEU A 225 6.92 11.78 18.18
CA LEU A 225 8.28 11.37 18.53
C LEU A 225 9.33 12.25 17.84
N LEU A 226 9.13 12.54 16.55
CA LEU A 226 10.01 13.41 15.77
C LEU A 226 10.01 14.86 16.29
N ARG A 227 8.83 15.46 16.52
CA ARG A 227 8.70 16.77 17.15
C ARG A 227 9.50 16.81 18.43
N ASN A 228 9.33 15.78 19.25
CA ASN A 228 9.96 15.75 20.56
C ASN A 228 11.46 15.74 20.46
N TYR A 229 11.95 14.96 19.51
CA TYR A 229 13.34 14.86 19.21
C TYR A 229 13.96 16.17 18.75
N VAL A 230 13.32 16.85 17.79
CA VAL A 230 13.76 18.14 17.27
C VAL A 230 13.92 19.16 18.40
N PHE A 231 12.92 19.32 19.28
CA PHE A 231 12.98 20.32 20.34
C PHE A 231 13.91 19.96 21.50
N MET A 232 14.25 18.68 21.68
CA MET A 232 15.32 18.29 22.59
C MET A 232 16.71 18.69 22.08
N LEU A 233 16.89 18.79 20.76
CA LEU A 233 18.12 19.28 20.14
C LEU A 233 18.19 20.81 20.06
N LEU A 234 17.18 21.52 20.57
CA LEU A 234 17.08 22.99 20.59
C LEU A 234 16.89 23.52 22.03
N PRO A 235 17.80 23.24 22.98
CA PRO A 235 17.67 23.70 24.37
C PRO A 235 17.55 25.22 24.54
N ASP A 236 18.20 26.02 23.68
CA ASP A 236 18.24 27.48 23.82
C ASP A 236 17.20 28.18 22.93
N THR A 237 17.06 27.76 21.66
CA THR A 237 16.14 28.38 20.67
C THR A 237 14.82 27.65 20.47
N GLY A 238 14.56 26.55 21.19
CA GLY A 238 13.40 25.69 20.93
C GLY A 238 12.03 26.38 21.03
N GLN A 239 11.88 27.38 21.89
CA GLN A 239 10.65 28.17 22.00
C GLN A 239 10.42 29.02 20.75
N GLU A 240 11.46 29.71 20.26
CA GLU A 240 11.40 30.56 19.07
C GLU A 240 11.11 29.72 17.82
N VAL A 241 11.85 28.61 17.63
CA VAL A 241 11.63 27.69 16.50
C VAL A 241 10.24 27.05 16.54
N TYR A 242 9.70 26.80 17.73
CA TYR A 242 8.33 26.29 17.87
C TYR A 242 7.31 27.33 17.40
N ASP A 243 7.39 28.55 17.93
CA ASP A 243 6.41 29.61 17.67
C ASP A 243 6.48 30.11 16.21
N GLU A 244 7.69 30.23 15.64
CA GLU A 244 7.91 30.84 14.33
C GLU A 244 7.86 29.85 13.16
N VAL A 245 8.15 28.55 13.38
CA VAL A 245 8.31 27.58 12.29
C VAL A 245 7.43 26.35 12.49
N TRP A 246 7.58 25.65 13.62
CA TRP A 246 6.91 24.35 13.79
C TRP A 246 5.40 24.46 13.97
N LEU A 247 4.92 25.37 14.84
CA LEU A 247 3.50 25.52 15.11
C LEU A 247 2.74 25.98 13.86
N PRO A 248 3.18 27.03 13.12
CA PRO A 248 2.57 27.39 11.84
C PRO A 248 2.52 26.23 10.84
N MET A 249 3.63 25.50 10.68
CA MET A 249 3.69 24.32 9.82
C MET A 249 2.68 23.23 10.26
N GLN A 250 2.56 22.99 11.56
CA GLN A 250 1.65 21.99 12.12
C GLN A 250 0.18 22.37 11.94
N GLU A 251 -0.15 23.65 12.11
CA GLU A 251 -1.50 24.17 11.88
C GLU A 251 -1.88 24.16 10.39
N GLU A 252 -0.94 24.46 9.51
CA GLU A 252 -1.14 24.49 8.06
C GLU A 252 -1.35 23.08 7.47
N LEU A 253 -0.55 22.10 7.91
CA LEU A 253 -0.52 20.76 7.29
C LEU A 253 -1.42 19.75 8.01
N GLY A 254 -1.60 19.91 9.33
CA GLY A 254 -2.24 18.92 10.18
C GLY A 254 -1.40 17.64 10.41
N PRO A 255 -1.85 16.75 11.29
CA PRO A 255 -1.04 15.63 11.79
C PRO A 255 -0.72 14.56 10.72
N GLU A 256 -1.70 14.19 9.88
CA GLU A 256 -1.50 13.14 8.87
C GLU A 256 -0.54 13.56 7.75
N THR A 257 -0.65 14.82 7.31
CA THR A 257 0.22 15.38 6.27
C THR A 257 1.64 15.53 6.79
N LEU A 258 1.83 15.94 8.06
CA LEU A 258 3.15 16.01 8.68
C LEU A 258 3.84 14.64 8.75
N GLU A 259 3.11 13.57 9.08
CA GLU A 259 3.67 12.22 9.09
C GLU A 259 4.09 11.79 7.68
N THR A 260 3.25 12.08 6.69
CA THR A 260 3.55 11.83 5.27
C THR A 260 4.77 12.63 4.81
N LEU A 261 4.88 13.90 5.21
CA LEU A 261 5.97 14.80 4.88
C LEU A 261 7.30 14.33 5.46
N ALA A 262 7.33 13.96 6.75
CA ALA A 262 8.53 13.46 7.40
C ALA A 262 9.03 12.16 6.75
N TRP A 263 8.12 11.31 6.28
CA TRP A 263 8.47 10.15 5.47
C TRP A 263 9.04 10.54 4.11
N LEU A 264 8.35 11.40 3.35
CA LEU A 264 8.77 11.82 2.02
C LEU A 264 10.13 12.53 2.02
N ASP A 265 10.42 13.33 3.05
CA ASP A 265 11.73 13.98 3.21
C ASP A 265 12.89 12.96 3.26
N LEU A 266 12.70 11.78 3.87
CA LEU A 266 13.71 10.70 3.81
C LEU A 266 13.86 10.13 2.39
N VAL A 267 12.74 9.94 1.69
CA VAL A 267 12.72 9.38 0.33
C VAL A 267 13.41 10.32 -0.66
N LEU A 268 13.09 11.62 -0.59
CA LEU A 268 13.71 12.65 -1.44
C LEU A 268 15.23 12.76 -1.21
N ARG A 269 15.69 12.43 0.00
CA ARG A 269 17.13 12.36 0.34
C ARG A 269 17.79 11.03 -0.03
N GLY A 270 17.07 10.13 -0.71
CA GLY A 270 17.61 8.89 -1.27
C GLY A 270 17.38 7.63 -0.44
N ASP A 271 16.62 7.69 0.66
CA ASP A 271 16.23 6.48 1.40
C ASP A 271 14.99 5.82 0.77
N GLU A 272 15.22 5.06 -0.29
CA GLU A 272 14.18 4.34 -1.04
C GLU A 272 13.49 3.24 -0.20
N ARG A 273 14.05 2.88 0.96
CA ARG A 273 13.53 1.84 1.86
C ARG A 273 12.81 2.40 3.07
N ALA A 274 12.73 3.72 3.20
CA ALA A 274 12.03 4.38 4.30
C ALA A 274 10.58 3.89 4.41
N LYS A 275 10.20 3.45 5.60
CA LYS A 275 8.82 3.06 5.94
C LYS A 275 8.20 4.13 6.82
N GLN A 276 6.90 4.40 6.62
CA GLN A 276 6.14 5.33 7.47
C GLN A 276 6.19 4.96 8.95
N SER A 277 6.17 3.66 9.28
CA SER A 277 6.27 3.16 10.65
C SER A 277 7.65 3.33 11.31
N GLU A 278 8.68 3.68 10.55
CA GLU A 278 10.08 3.78 11.00
C GLU A 278 10.66 5.18 10.75
N VAL A 279 9.83 6.15 10.33
CA VAL A 279 10.23 7.52 9.94
C VAL A 279 11.04 8.20 11.03
N TYR A 280 10.61 8.05 12.27
CA TYR A 280 11.28 8.65 13.41
C TYR A 280 12.74 8.21 13.51
N HIS A 281 13.06 6.93 13.34
CA HIS A 281 14.44 6.44 13.46
C HIS A 281 15.35 7.03 12.37
N GLY A 282 14.88 7.04 11.12
CA GLY A 282 15.65 7.62 10.00
C GLY A 282 15.86 9.13 10.15
N GLN A 283 14.82 9.84 10.56
CA GLN A 283 14.87 11.28 10.83
C GLN A 283 15.79 11.62 12.00
N LYS A 284 15.71 10.85 13.09
CA LYS A 284 16.54 11.01 14.28
C LYS A 284 18.03 10.93 13.95
N GLU A 285 18.47 9.87 13.26
CA GLU A 285 19.88 9.68 12.90
C GLU A 285 20.42 10.84 12.06
N ARG A 286 19.59 11.39 11.18
CA ARG A 286 19.96 12.55 10.35
C ARG A 286 20.09 13.83 11.19
N LEU A 287 19.05 14.16 11.96
CA LEU A 287 19.00 15.39 12.75
C LEU A 287 20.07 15.42 13.84
N GLU A 288 20.46 14.27 14.40
CA GLU A 288 21.65 14.14 15.27
C GLU A 288 22.92 14.65 14.60
N LYS A 289 23.17 14.20 13.37
CA LYS A 289 24.37 14.58 12.61
C LYS A 289 24.35 16.08 12.28
N VAL A 290 23.19 16.63 11.90
CA VAL A 290 23.03 18.06 11.63
C VAL A 290 23.34 18.89 12.88
N SER A 291 22.76 18.50 14.03
CA SER A 291 22.99 19.17 15.32
C SER A 291 24.46 19.17 15.72
N GLN A 292 25.15 18.03 15.57
CA GLN A 292 26.57 17.90 15.93
C GLN A 292 27.50 18.78 15.07
N VAL A 293 27.16 18.97 13.79
CA VAL A 293 28.01 19.72 12.84
C VAL A 293 27.70 21.22 12.88
N GLY A 294 26.43 21.60 12.89
CA GLY A 294 25.98 22.98 12.69
C GLY A 294 25.20 23.60 13.86
N GLY A 295 25.02 22.85 14.97
CA GLY A 295 24.31 23.32 16.16
C GLY A 295 22.83 23.64 15.90
N GLU A 296 22.26 24.48 16.76
CA GLU A 296 20.83 24.86 16.70
C GLU A 296 20.47 25.63 15.42
N SER A 297 21.39 26.43 14.88
CA SER A 297 21.12 27.20 13.65
C SER A 297 20.93 26.30 12.42
N ALA A 298 21.70 25.21 12.31
CA ALA A 298 21.51 24.25 11.23
C ALA A 298 20.23 23.44 11.40
N LEU A 299 19.87 23.07 12.64
CA LEU A 299 18.60 22.42 12.93
C LEU A 299 17.40 23.30 12.58
N ARG A 300 17.44 24.59 12.91
CA ARG A 300 16.41 25.55 12.48
C ARG A 300 16.25 25.53 10.95
N GLY A 301 17.36 25.58 10.21
CA GLY A 301 17.33 25.48 8.75
C GLY A 301 16.71 24.18 8.22
N GLU A 302 16.90 23.04 8.90
CA GLU A 302 16.25 21.78 8.53
C GLU A 302 14.73 21.81 8.80
N VAL A 303 14.27 22.42 9.90
CA VAL A 303 12.84 22.57 10.20
C VAL A 303 12.18 23.53 9.20
N GLU A 304 12.85 24.63 8.85
CA GLU A 304 12.40 25.56 7.81
C GLU A 304 12.34 24.90 6.43
N HIS A 305 13.33 24.07 6.09
CA HIS A 305 13.31 23.28 4.86
C HIS A 305 12.15 22.28 4.84
N LEU A 306 11.91 21.58 5.95
CA LEU A 306 10.78 20.67 6.08
C LEU A 306 9.46 21.41 5.87
N TRP A 307 9.29 22.61 6.44
CA TRP A 307 8.09 23.42 6.23
C TRP A 307 7.90 23.80 4.76
N ARG A 308 8.97 24.23 4.07
CA ARG A 308 8.92 24.52 2.63
C ARG A 308 8.52 23.29 1.80
N LEU A 309 9.05 22.11 2.12
CA LEU A 309 8.60 20.85 1.50
C LEU A 309 7.13 20.57 1.80
N GLY A 310 6.66 20.88 3.01
CA GLY A 310 5.27 20.76 3.41
C GLY A 310 4.33 21.61 2.56
N GLN A 311 4.70 22.86 2.28
CA GLN A 311 3.93 23.75 1.41
C GLN A 311 3.85 23.23 -0.04
N LEU A 312 4.95 22.67 -0.56
CA LEU A 312 4.95 22.03 -1.88
C LEU A 312 4.08 20.77 -1.88
N LEU A 313 4.15 19.96 -0.82
CA LEU A 313 3.31 18.78 -0.66
C LEU A 313 1.83 19.18 -0.57
N GLN A 314 1.48 20.26 0.12
CA GLN A 314 0.10 20.73 0.23
C GLN A 314 -0.49 21.03 -1.15
N ARG A 315 0.28 21.63 -2.07
CA ARG A 315 -0.16 21.84 -3.47
C ARG A 315 -0.40 20.54 -4.23
N VAL A 316 0.38 19.49 -3.93
CA VAL A 316 0.17 18.14 -4.52
C VAL A 316 -1.09 17.49 -3.96
N LEU A 317 -1.38 17.67 -2.66
CA LEU A 317 -2.51 17.05 -1.99
C LEU A 317 -3.83 17.78 -2.19
N ASP A 318 -3.77 19.10 -2.25
CA ASP A 318 -4.88 20.02 -2.47
C ASP A 318 -4.46 21.05 -3.55
N PRO A 319 -4.72 20.73 -4.83
CA PRO A 319 -4.32 21.56 -5.95
C PRO A 319 -4.95 22.96 -5.97
N VAL A 320 -5.94 23.25 -5.12
CA VAL A 320 -6.48 24.61 -4.93
C VAL A 320 -5.40 25.60 -4.49
N PHE A 321 -4.33 25.12 -3.85
CA PHE A 321 -3.19 25.94 -3.45
C PHE A 321 -2.14 26.14 -4.56
N GLU A 322 -2.27 25.47 -5.71
CA GLU A 322 -1.39 25.71 -6.85
C GLU A 322 -1.87 26.93 -7.64
N SER A 323 -0.96 27.87 -7.87
CA SER A 323 -1.26 29.12 -8.57
C SER A 323 -1.46 28.96 -10.07
N ASP A 324 -0.80 27.96 -10.66
CA ASP A 324 -0.90 27.67 -12.09
C ASP A 324 -2.09 26.75 -12.37
N PRO A 325 -3.10 27.19 -13.14
CA PRO A 325 -4.34 26.44 -13.32
C PRO A 325 -4.14 25.12 -14.06
N ASP A 326 -3.21 25.08 -15.03
CA ASP A 326 -2.99 23.88 -15.86
C ASP A 326 -2.24 22.81 -15.05
N LEU A 327 -1.28 23.24 -14.22
CA LEU A 327 -0.62 22.35 -13.26
C LEU A 327 -1.58 21.86 -12.17
N ALA A 328 -2.43 22.75 -11.64
CA ALA A 328 -3.44 22.40 -10.66
C ALA A 328 -4.38 21.31 -11.20
N GLU A 329 -4.81 21.43 -12.46
CA GLU A 329 -5.64 20.44 -13.13
C GLU A 329 -4.94 19.07 -13.21
N VAL A 330 -3.65 19.04 -13.56
CA VAL A 330 -2.89 17.78 -13.63
C VAL A 330 -2.74 17.12 -12.27
N LEU A 331 -2.48 17.90 -11.22
CA LEU A 331 -2.40 17.41 -9.85
C LEU A 331 -3.77 16.90 -9.36
N GLU A 332 -4.86 17.59 -9.70
CA GLU A 332 -6.22 17.16 -9.38
C GLU A 332 -6.53 15.81 -10.03
N ARG A 333 -6.11 15.60 -11.28
CA ARG A 333 -6.24 14.31 -11.95
C ARG A 333 -5.49 13.21 -11.21
N LEU A 334 -4.24 13.45 -10.80
CA LEU A 334 -3.47 12.47 -10.03
C LEU A 334 -4.06 12.18 -8.65
N GLU A 335 -4.60 13.17 -7.94
CA GLU A 335 -5.27 12.91 -6.66
C GLU A 335 -6.60 12.16 -6.87
N SER A 336 -7.35 12.49 -7.91
CA SER A 336 -8.60 11.80 -8.26
C SER A 336 -8.40 10.34 -8.68
N TRP A 337 -7.19 9.95 -9.07
CA TRP A 337 -6.80 8.54 -9.27
C TRP A 337 -6.93 7.70 -7.98
N GLY A 338 -6.84 8.34 -6.81
CA GLY A 338 -7.21 7.77 -5.52
C GLY A 338 -6.16 6.93 -4.80
N ASN A 339 -4.95 6.79 -5.35
CA ASN A 339 -3.83 6.14 -4.65
C ASN A 339 -2.68 7.14 -4.39
N LYS A 340 -1.89 6.89 -3.35
CA LYS A 340 -0.86 7.82 -2.87
C LYS A 340 0.54 7.56 -3.47
N ILE A 341 0.63 6.64 -4.44
CA ILE A 341 1.90 6.03 -4.86
C ILE A 341 2.81 6.99 -5.61
N TYR A 342 2.22 7.96 -6.30
CA TYR A 342 2.91 8.92 -7.15
C TYR A 342 3.55 10.06 -6.36
N ARG A 343 3.15 10.26 -5.10
CA ARG A 343 3.51 11.42 -4.27
C ARG A 343 5.02 11.65 -4.10
N PRO A 344 5.89 10.62 -3.95
CA PRO A 344 7.33 10.85 -3.91
C PRO A 344 7.86 11.53 -5.17
N LEU A 345 7.42 11.07 -6.34
CA LEU A 345 7.82 11.68 -7.61
C LEU A 345 7.21 13.07 -7.76
N ALA A 346 5.90 13.23 -7.51
CA ALA A 346 5.25 14.53 -7.65
C ALA A 346 5.88 15.60 -6.74
N LEU A 347 6.15 15.29 -5.47
CA LEU A 347 6.81 16.21 -4.56
C LEU A 347 8.24 16.54 -5.04
N HIS A 348 9.00 15.54 -5.49
CA HIS A 348 10.34 15.76 -6.04
C HIS A 348 10.32 16.70 -7.24
N LEU A 349 9.38 16.52 -8.17
CA LEU A 349 9.25 17.39 -9.33
C LEU A 349 8.83 18.82 -8.93
N MET A 350 7.97 18.98 -7.92
CA MET A 350 7.63 20.30 -7.35
C MET A 350 8.86 20.98 -6.73
N VAL A 351 9.73 20.23 -6.07
CA VAL A 351 11.00 20.72 -5.52
C VAL A 351 11.93 21.18 -6.64
N LEU A 352 12.06 20.40 -7.72
CA LEU A 352 12.87 20.79 -8.88
C LEU A 352 12.37 22.10 -9.51
N ARG A 353 11.05 22.30 -9.62
CA ARG A 353 10.46 23.56 -10.11
C ARG A 353 10.77 24.71 -9.17
N ASP A 354 10.57 24.53 -7.87
CA ASP A 354 10.82 25.53 -6.84
C ASP A 354 12.31 25.96 -6.77
N GLN A 355 13.22 25.06 -7.15
CA GLN A 355 14.66 25.32 -7.28
C GLN A 355 15.07 25.90 -8.65
N GLY A 356 14.14 26.04 -9.59
CA GLY A 356 14.40 26.57 -10.94
C GLY A 356 15.09 25.58 -11.89
N HIS A 357 15.03 24.27 -11.61
CA HIS A 357 15.58 23.22 -12.46
C HIS A 357 14.63 22.75 -13.57
N THR A 358 13.35 23.12 -13.50
CA THR A 358 12.32 22.81 -14.51
C THR A 358 11.26 23.91 -14.52
N ASP A 359 10.56 24.06 -15.64
CA ASP A 359 9.42 24.98 -15.76
C ASP A 359 8.08 24.27 -15.56
N THR A 360 7.00 25.06 -15.49
CA THR A 360 5.64 24.51 -15.29
C THR A 360 5.23 23.59 -16.44
N ASP A 361 5.51 23.95 -17.69
CA ASP A 361 5.10 23.16 -18.86
C ASP A 361 5.77 21.78 -18.88
N GLU A 362 7.04 21.73 -18.52
CA GLU A 362 7.80 20.50 -18.37
C GLU A 362 7.30 19.65 -17.21
N LEU A 363 6.97 20.28 -16.07
CA LEU A 363 6.36 19.60 -14.93
C LEU A 363 4.98 18.99 -15.29
N ILE A 364 4.15 19.72 -16.03
CA ILE A 364 2.85 19.25 -16.54
C ILE A 364 3.05 18.01 -17.42
N ARG A 365 4.00 18.04 -18.36
CA ARG A 365 4.33 16.87 -19.20
C ARG A 365 4.81 15.69 -18.37
N ALA A 366 5.71 15.92 -17.42
CA ALA A 366 6.24 14.89 -16.53
C ALA A 366 5.14 14.18 -15.73
N LEU A 367 4.24 14.95 -15.11
CA LEU A 367 3.10 14.41 -14.36
C LEU A 367 2.08 13.72 -15.28
N GLY A 368 1.91 14.20 -16.51
CA GLY A 368 1.13 13.53 -17.55
C GLY A 368 1.65 12.14 -17.91
N TYR A 369 2.97 11.93 -17.91
CA TYR A 369 3.57 10.59 -18.06
C TYR A 369 3.26 9.68 -16.88
N VAL A 370 3.21 10.21 -15.66
CA VAL A 370 2.79 9.46 -14.47
C VAL A 370 1.33 9.02 -14.58
N GLU A 371 0.42 9.91 -14.99
CA GLU A 371 -0.99 9.58 -15.26
C GLU A 371 -1.08 8.47 -16.32
N SER A 372 -0.41 8.65 -17.46
CA SER A 372 -0.41 7.66 -18.54
C SER A 372 0.12 6.30 -18.10
N PHE A 373 1.25 6.27 -17.38
CA PHE A 373 1.85 5.04 -16.88
C PHE A 373 0.87 4.26 -15.98
N LEU A 374 0.18 4.93 -15.05
CA LEU A 374 -0.78 4.32 -14.15
C LEU A 374 -2.04 3.84 -14.88
N VAL A 375 -2.61 4.67 -15.76
CA VAL A 375 -3.84 4.36 -16.49
C VAL A 375 -3.63 3.23 -17.49
N ARG A 376 -2.59 3.31 -18.33
CA ARG A 376 -2.32 2.27 -19.33
C ARG A 376 -2.10 0.91 -18.68
N ARG A 377 -1.36 0.87 -17.58
CA ARG A 377 -1.15 -0.36 -16.80
C ARG A 377 -2.45 -0.94 -16.27
N MET A 378 -3.35 -0.10 -15.75
CA MET A 378 -4.65 -0.54 -15.27
C MET A 378 -5.49 -1.14 -16.41
N ILE A 379 -5.60 -0.44 -17.55
CA ILE A 379 -6.38 -0.90 -18.71
C ILE A 379 -5.81 -2.21 -19.27
N ALA A 380 -4.48 -2.31 -19.39
CA ALA A 380 -3.79 -3.50 -19.88
C ALA A 380 -3.70 -4.63 -18.85
N GLY A 381 -4.18 -4.43 -17.61
CA GLY A 381 -4.16 -5.41 -16.53
C GLY A 381 -2.76 -5.77 -16.03
N VAL A 382 -1.82 -4.83 -16.08
CA VAL A 382 -0.47 -5.02 -15.54
C VAL A 382 -0.54 -4.99 -14.00
N PRO A 383 -0.03 -6.01 -13.29
CA PRO A 383 -0.12 -6.09 -11.84
C PRO A 383 0.48 -4.86 -11.14
N THR A 384 -0.09 -4.45 -10.01
CA THR A 384 0.38 -3.28 -9.23
C THR A 384 1.63 -3.56 -8.39
N GLN A 385 2.10 -4.80 -8.37
CA GLN A 385 3.31 -5.21 -7.67
C GLN A 385 4.52 -4.40 -8.13
N GLY A 386 5.30 -3.91 -7.16
CA GLY A 386 6.50 -3.12 -7.42
C GLY A 386 6.28 -1.64 -7.70
N LEU A 387 5.04 -1.15 -7.87
CA LEU A 387 4.78 0.28 -8.11
C LEU A 387 5.35 1.16 -7.00
N ASN A 388 5.22 0.76 -5.73
CA ASN A 388 5.76 1.54 -4.60
C ASN A 388 7.27 1.73 -4.76
N ARG A 389 8.00 0.66 -5.12
CA ARG A 389 9.45 0.71 -5.30
C ARG A 389 9.86 1.60 -6.48
N ILE A 390 9.09 1.59 -7.57
CA ILE A 390 9.31 2.49 -8.71
C ILE A 390 9.24 3.94 -8.21
N PHE A 391 8.10 4.38 -7.67
CA PHE A 391 7.99 5.79 -7.29
C PHE A 391 8.93 6.20 -6.14
N MET A 392 9.23 5.30 -5.20
CA MET A 392 10.19 5.57 -4.11
C MET A 392 11.63 5.75 -4.59
N SER A 393 12.05 5.08 -5.67
CA SER A 393 13.39 5.22 -6.24
C SER A 393 13.53 6.42 -7.18
N SER A 394 12.41 7.00 -7.61
CA SER A 394 12.39 8.05 -8.62
C SER A 394 13.16 9.34 -8.26
N PRO A 395 13.15 9.87 -7.01
CA PRO A 395 13.88 11.10 -6.70
C PRO A 395 15.39 10.98 -6.88
N LYS A 396 15.94 9.78 -6.64
CA LYS A 396 17.36 9.48 -6.82
C LYS A 396 17.74 9.38 -8.28
N GLU A 397 16.87 8.82 -9.11
CA GLU A 397 17.15 8.54 -10.53
C GLU A 397 16.88 9.77 -11.43
N ILE A 398 16.00 10.68 -11.00
CA ILE A 398 15.64 11.89 -11.74
C ILE A 398 16.36 13.09 -11.12
N GLN A 399 17.58 13.34 -11.57
CA GLN A 399 18.40 14.46 -11.09
C GLN A 399 18.34 15.67 -12.03
N PRO A 400 18.65 16.88 -11.56
CA PRO A 400 18.86 18.05 -12.42
C PRO A 400 19.96 17.81 -13.48
N GLY A 401 19.87 18.50 -14.62
CA GLY A 401 20.93 18.47 -15.65
C GLY A 401 20.46 18.18 -17.08
N GLY A 402 19.16 18.23 -17.34
CA GLY A 402 18.56 18.07 -18.67
C GLY A 402 17.05 18.25 -18.58
N SER A 403 16.32 17.81 -19.62
CA SER A 403 14.86 17.82 -19.56
C SER A 403 14.37 16.87 -18.45
N ILE A 404 13.65 17.42 -17.47
CA ILE A 404 13.03 16.66 -16.40
C ILE A 404 11.89 15.79 -16.93
N ALA A 405 11.09 16.30 -17.88
CA ALA A 405 10.03 15.52 -18.52
C ALA A 405 10.60 14.31 -19.27
N ASP A 406 11.65 14.49 -20.07
CA ASP A 406 12.29 13.38 -20.80
C ASP A 406 12.93 12.36 -19.85
N SER A 407 13.45 12.82 -18.70
CA SER A 407 14.02 11.95 -17.67
C SER A 407 12.94 11.10 -17.00
N VAL A 408 11.79 11.69 -16.67
CA VAL A 408 10.62 10.95 -16.16
C VAL A 408 10.10 9.96 -17.21
N HIS A 409 10.00 10.39 -18.47
CA HIS A 409 9.52 9.55 -19.58
C HIS A 409 10.43 8.33 -19.75
N ARG A 410 11.74 8.53 -19.88
CA ARG A 410 12.74 7.45 -20.00
C ARG A 410 12.74 6.54 -18.78
N TYR A 411 12.72 7.13 -17.58
CA TYR A 411 12.67 6.38 -16.33
C TYR A 411 11.48 5.42 -16.33
N LEU A 412 10.25 5.90 -16.51
CA LEU A 412 9.05 5.05 -16.50
C LEU A 412 9.01 4.05 -17.67
N SER A 413 9.73 4.32 -18.77
CA SER A 413 9.77 3.48 -19.98
C SER A 413 10.72 2.28 -19.88
N ASP A 414 11.43 2.08 -18.77
CA ASP A 414 12.23 0.88 -18.54
C ASP A 414 11.36 -0.39 -18.77
N PRO A 415 11.78 -1.35 -19.63
CA PRO A 415 11.00 -2.54 -19.95
C PRO A 415 10.54 -3.35 -18.73
N ARG A 416 11.35 -3.39 -17.66
CA ARG A 416 11.02 -4.11 -16.41
C ARG A 416 9.80 -3.50 -15.71
N ARG A 417 9.48 -2.25 -16.01
CA ARG A 417 8.35 -1.50 -15.47
C ARG A 417 7.10 -1.63 -16.33
N ARG A 418 7.14 -2.41 -17.42
CA ARG A 418 5.95 -2.88 -18.17
C ARG A 418 4.94 -1.75 -18.45
N TRP A 419 5.41 -0.61 -18.97
CA TRP A 419 4.52 0.46 -19.45
C TRP A 419 3.91 0.04 -20.81
N PRO A 420 2.58 -0.14 -20.92
CA PRO A 420 1.98 -0.64 -22.15
C PRO A 420 2.14 0.30 -23.36
N SER A 421 2.54 -0.27 -24.50
CA SER A 421 2.56 0.42 -25.80
C SER A 421 1.15 0.69 -26.33
N ASP A 422 1.05 1.48 -27.40
CA ASP A 422 -0.24 1.76 -28.06
C ASP A 422 -0.92 0.48 -28.54
N ARG A 423 -0.15 -0.46 -29.08
CA ARG A 423 -0.67 -1.77 -29.50
C ARG A 423 -1.29 -2.52 -28.33
N ALA A 424 -0.57 -2.63 -27.21
CA ALA A 424 -1.06 -3.32 -26.03
C ALA A 424 -2.28 -2.61 -25.41
N LEU A 425 -2.32 -1.28 -25.45
CA LEU A 425 -3.47 -0.51 -24.99
C LEU A 425 -4.70 -0.75 -25.87
N ARG A 426 -4.54 -0.75 -27.20
CA ARG A 426 -5.62 -1.03 -28.16
C ARG A 426 -6.19 -2.43 -27.99
N GLU A 427 -5.32 -3.43 -27.90
CA GLU A 427 -5.72 -4.82 -27.63
C GLU A 427 -6.50 -4.92 -26.32
N ALA A 428 -6.00 -4.28 -25.26
CA ALA A 428 -6.65 -4.29 -23.95
C ALA A 428 -8.03 -3.62 -23.96
N VAL A 429 -8.18 -2.46 -24.62
CA VAL A 429 -9.46 -1.75 -24.74
C VAL A 429 -10.52 -2.61 -25.45
N ALA A 430 -10.10 -3.37 -26.47
CA ALA A 430 -10.99 -4.20 -27.27
C ALA A 430 -11.37 -5.53 -26.59
N GLN A 431 -10.45 -6.14 -25.84
CA GLN A 431 -10.60 -7.54 -25.43
C GLN A 431 -10.66 -7.76 -23.92
N ARG A 432 -10.12 -6.85 -23.09
CA ARG A 432 -10.07 -7.07 -21.63
C ARG A 432 -11.33 -6.59 -20.92
N ASN A 433 -11.62 -7.26 -19.82
CA ASN A 433 -12.66 -6.87 -18.86
C ASN A 433 -12.25 -5.63 -18.06
N PHE A 434 -12.57 -4.45 -18.60
CA PHE A 434 -12.32 -3.17 -17.96
C PHE A 434 -13.16 -2.96 -16.69
N TYR A 435 -14.40 -3.44 -16.66
CA TYR A 435 -15.31 -3.25 -15.51
C TYR A 435 -14.77 -3.84 -14.19
N TRP A 436 -13.92 -4.86 -14.28
CA TRP A 436 -13.29 -5.52 -13.13
C TRP A 436 -11.84 -5.08 -12.89
N SER A 437 -11.32 -4.20 -13.76
CA SER A 437 -9.96 -3.70 -13.65
C SER A 437 -9.88 -2.59 -12.59
N GLY A 438 -8.83 -2.65 -11.77
CA GLY A 438 -8.52 -1.64 -10.74
C GLY A 438 -9.64 -1.37 -9.71
N GLN A 439 -9.56 -0.22 -9.06
CA GLN A 439 -10.56 0.23 -8.08
C GLN A 439 -11.73 0.96 -8.77
N ALA A 440 -12.89 1.01 -8.11
CA ALA A 440 -14.09 1.65 -8.66
C ALA A 440 -13.85 3.12 -9.06
N LEU A 441 -13.16 3.88 -8.22
CA LEU A 441 -12.82 5.28 -8.49
C LEU A 441 -11.95 5.42 -9.75
N GLN A 442 -10.99 4.50 -9.96
CA GLN A 442 -10.10 4.51 -11.12
C GLN A 442 -10.85 4.21 -12.42
N ARG A 443 -11.83 3.31 -12.40
CA ARG A 443 -12.68 3.04 -13.57
C ARG A 443 -13.49 4.26 -13.97
N THR A 444 -14.10 4.91 -12.98
CA THR A 444 -14.83 6.16 -13.19
C THR A 444 -13.92 7.26 -13.69
N PHE A 445 -12.70 7.37 -13.15
CA PHE A 445 -11.68 8.32 -13.60
C PHE A 445 -11.36 8.13 -15.09
N VAL A 446 -11.04 6.91 -15.54
CA VAL A 446 -10.71 6.62 -16.93
C VAL A 446 -11.86 6.97 -17.88
N LEU A 447 -13.10 6.59 -17.53
CA LEU A 447 -14.28 6.92 -18.35
C LEU A 447 -14.55 8.42 -18.38
N ARG A 448 -14.34 9.13 -17.26
CA ARG A 448 -14.44 10.59 -17.18
C ARG A 448 -13.39 11.25 -18.08
N ARG A 449 -12.14 10.80 -18.02
CA ARG A 449 -11.04 11.32 -18.86
C ARG A 449 -11.31 11.11 -20.34
N LEU A 450 -11.84 9.95 -20.72
CA LEU A 450 -12.25 9.69 -22.11
C LEU A 450 -13.36 10.64 -22.55
N GLU A 451 -14.37 10.88 -21.71
CA GLU A 451 -15.43 11.84 -21.99
C GLU A 451 -14.89 13.28 -22.14
N GLU A 452 -14.04 13.73 -21.21
CA GLU A 452 -13.39 15.03 -21.28
C GLU A 452 -12.55 15.20 -22.56
N GLY A 453 -11.92 14.11 -23.02
CA GLY A 453 -11.15 14.08 -24.26
C GLY A 453 -11.94 14.36 -25.55
N PHE A 454 -13.27 14.25 -25.53
CA PHE A 454 -14.11 14.64 -26.67
C PHE A 454 -14.33 16.16 -26.77
N GLY A 455 -13.94 16.95 -25.76
CA GLY A 455 -13.96 18.41 -25.82
C GLY A 455 -15.36 19.02 -25.93
N SER A 456 -16.32 18.56 -25.12
CA SER A 456 -17.67 19.12 -25.10
C SER A 456 -17.64 20.64 -24.84
N PRO A 457 -18.33 21.47 -25.65
CA PRO A 457 -18.41 22.92 -25.42
C PRO A 457 -19.04 23.29 -24.06
N GLU A 458 -19.88 22.40 -23.53
CA GLU A 458 -20.46 22.48 -22.20
C GLU A 458 -19.99 21.25 -21.41
N PRO A 459 -18.86 21.35 -20.68
CA PRO A 459 -18.31 20.22 -19.92
C PRO A 459 -19.19 19.91 -18.71
N VAL A 460 -19.29 18.62 -18.36
CA VAL A 460 -20.10 18.14 -17.24
C VAL A 460 -19.31 18.26 -15.93
N ASP A 461 -19.93 18.84 -14.92
CA ASP A 461 -19.40 18.86 -13.55
C ASP A 461 -19.61 17.49 -12.88
N PHE A 462 -18.61 16.63 -12.96
CA PHE A 462 -18.62 15.29 -12.37
C PHE A 462 -18.60 15.30 -10.83
N GLY A 463 -18.25 16.40 -10.18
CA GLY A 463 -18.33 16.54 -8.72
C GLY A 463 -19.78 16.64 -8.22
N LYS A 464 -20.67 17.19 -9.05
CA LYS A 464 -22.12 17.29 -8.77
C LYS A 464 -22.94 16.18 -9.43
N ALA A 465 -22.47 15.65 -10.55
CA ALA A 465 -23.16 14.61 -11.28
C ALA A 465 -23.03 13.26 -10.57
N LYS A 466 -24.14 12.70 -10.09
CA LYS A 466 -24.20 11.34 -9.57
C LYS A 466 -24.17 10.33 -10.73
N VAL A 467 -23.01 10.13 -11.30
CA VAL A 467 -22.80 9.18 -12.41
C VAL A 467 -22.45 7.79 -11.89
N SER A 468 -22.91 6.77 -12.60
CA SER A 468 -22.48 5.39 -12.46
C SER A 468 -22.07 4.83 -13.82
N ILE A 469 -21.33 3.72 -13.80
CA ILE A 469 -20.98 3.00 -15.02
C ILE A 469 -22.22 2.24 -15.49
N GLU A 470 -22.54 2.36 -16.77
CA GLU A 470 -23.61 1.66 -17.47
C GLU A 470 -23.05 0.71 -18.52
N HIS A 471 -23.67 -0.47 -18.60
CA HIS A 471 -23.49 -1.42 -19.68
C HIS A 471 -24.59 -1.19 -20.72
N VAL A 472 -24.22 -0.73 -21.92
CA VAL A 472 -25.20 -0.44 -22.97
C VAL A 472 -25.94 -1.73 -23.36
N MET A 473 -25.18 -2.77 -23.72
CA MET A 473 -25.65 -4.16 -23.69
C MET A 473 -25.65 -4.64 -22.23
N PRO A 474 -26.79 -5.04 -21.65
CA PRO A 474 -26.93 -5.25 -20.21
C PRO A 474 -26.22 -6.51 -19.69
N GLN A 475 -25.95 -6.53 -18.38
CA GLN A 475 -25.43 -7.71 -17.69
C GLN A 475 -26.46 -8.84 -17.63
N SER A 476 -27.71 -8.51 -17.27
CA SER A 476 -28.81 -9.46 -17.29
C SER A 476 -29.51 -9.41 -18.63
N MET A 477 -29.27 -10.43 -19.45
CA MET A 477 -29.78 -10.52 -20.82
C MET A 477 -31.27 -10.86 -20.87
N THR A 478 -31.95 -10.33 -21.89
CA THR A 478 -33.28 -10.78 -22.33
C THR A 478 -33.13 -11.66 -23.56
N GLU A 479 -34.14 -12.47 -23.89
CA GLU A 479 -34.11 -13.29 -25.12
C GLU A 479 -33.92 -12.42 -26.37
N GLU A 480 -34.53 -11.23 -26.39
CA GLU A 480 -34.40 -10.25 -27.49
C GLU A 480 -32.94 -9.81 -27.70
N TRP A 481 -32.14 -9.63 -26.62
CA TRP A 481 -30.72 -9.34 -26.74
C TRP A 481 -29.92 -10.55 -27.26
N TYR A 482 -30.25 -11.77 -26.82
CA TYR A 482 -29.62 -12.99 -27.35
C TYR A 482 -29.93 -13.20 -28.83
N GLU A 483 -31.13 -12.87 -29.30
CA GLU A 483 -31.47 -12.93 -30.72
C GLU A 483 -30.63 -11.99 -31.60
N VAL A 484 -30.21 -10.83 -31.06
CA VAL A 484 -29.29 -9.91 -31.74
C VAL A 484 -27.89 -10.55 -31.84
N LEU A 485 -27.37 -11.06 -30.72
CA LEU A 485 -26.02 -11.65 -30.67
C LEU A 485 -25.91 -12.93 -31.50
N ARG A 486 -26.93 -13.81 -31.50
CA ARG A 486 -26.94 -15.06 -32.28
C ARG A 486 -26.80 -14.85 -33.79
N LYS A 487 -27.09 -13.64 -34.29
CA LYS A 487 -26.88 -13.25 -35.71
C LYS A 487 -25.46 -12.73 -36.00
N GLN A 488 -24.64 -12.58 -34.96
CA GLN A 488 -23.34 -11.90 -34.97
C GLN A 488 -22.21 -12.78 -34.37
N THR A 489 -22.53 -14.00 -33.97
CA THR A 489 -21.56 -14.99 -33.50
C THR A 489 -20.76 -15.57 -34.66
N ASP A 490 -19.51 -15.95 -34.36
CA ASP A 490 -18.73 -16.79 -35.26
C ASP A 490 -19.28 -18.24 -35.28
N PRO A 491 -18.97 -19.06 -36.31
CA PRO A 491 -19.54 -20.40 -36.46
C PRO A 491 -19.36 -21.36 -35.27
N ASP A 492 -18.33 -21.12 -34.46
CA ASP A 492 -17.97 -21.92 -33.28
C ASP A 492 -18.13 -21.15 -31.95
N GLU A 493 -18.80 -19.98 -31.95
CA GLU A 493 -19.05 -19.14 -30.78
C GLU A 493 -20.55 -19.10 -30.46
N THR A 494 -20.92 -19.28 -29.20
CA THR A 494 -22.30 -19.13 -28.71
C THR A 494 -22.61 -17.67 -28.39
N GLU A 495 -23.89 -17.29 -28.37
CA GLU A 495 -24.30 -15.94 -27.97
C GLU A 495 -23.93 -15.58 -26.51
N ILE A 496 -23.75 -16.60 -25.66
CA ILE A 496 -23.32 -16.45 -24.26
C ILE A 496 -21.82 -16.15 -24.19
N GLU A 497 -21.00 -16.87 -24.95
CA GLU A 497 -19.55 -16.61 -25.05
C GLU A 497 -19.28 -15.23 -25.65
N LEU A 498 -20.00 -14.87 -26.71
CA LEU A 498 -19.92 -13.54 -27.33
C LEU A 498 -20.35 -12.44 -26.35
N HIS A 499 -21.43 -12.66 -25.58
CA HIS A 499 -21.86 -11.74 -24.53
C HIS A 499 -20.77 -11.56 -23.47
N GLY A 500 -20.23 -12.66 -22.93
CA GLY A 500 -19.17 -12.64 -21.91
C GLY A 500 -17.93 -11.89 -22.38
N ARG A 501 -17.49 -12.13 -23.62
CA ARG A 501 -16.33 -11.45 -24.24
C ARG A 501 -16.52 -9.95 -24.37
N LEU A 502 -17.72 -9.48 -24.71
CA LEU A 502 -17.99 -8.06 -24.99
C LEU A 502 -18.49 -7.28 -23.77
N LEU A 503 -19.16 -7.95 -22.83
CA LEU A 503 -19.96 -7.32 -21.76
C LEU A 503 -19.16 -6.28 -20.97
N HIS A 504 -17.97 -6.68 -20.49
CA HIS A 504 -17.16 -5.84 -19.59
C HIS A 504 -16.05 -5.07 -20.32
N THR A 505 -16.04 -5.07 -21.65
CA THR A 505 -15.08 -4.30 -22.46
C THR A 505 -15.40 -2.81 -22.42
N LEU A 506 -14.38 -1.98 -22.59
CA LEU A 506 -14.56 -0.52 -22.57
C LEU A 506 -15.52 -0.05 -23.69
N GLY A 507 -15.56 -0.76 -24.82
CA GLY A 507 -16.49 -0.53 -25.93
C GLY A 507 -17.97 -0.62 -25.55
N ASN A 508 -18.33 -1.40 -24.54
CA ASN A 508 -19.72 -1.53 -24.06
C ASN A 508 -20.07 -0.63 -22.85
N LEU A 509 -19.08 0.09 -22.29
CA LEU A 509 -19.23 0.83 -21.04
C LEU A 509 -19.32 2.34 -21.26
N THR A 510 -20.16 3.01 -20.48
CA THR A 510 -20.28 4.47 -20.47
C THR A 510 -20.66 4.99 -19.08
N LEU A 511 -20.64 6.31 -18.89
CA LEU A 511 -21.13 6.97 -17.67
C LEU A 511 -22.57 7.46 -17.87
N THR A 512 -23.38 7.37 -16.81
CA THR A 512 -24.74 7.92 -16.82
C THR A 512 -25.24 8.22 -15.42
N ALA A 513 -26.10 9.24 -15.29
CA ALA A 513 -26.87 9.51 -14.07
C ALA A 513 -28.26 8.85 -14.06
N GLN A 514 -28.63 8.17 -15.16
CA GLN A 514 -29.97 7.60 -15.38
C GLN A 514 -29.94 6.07 -15.50
N ASN A 515 -28.98 5.40 -14.86
CA ASN A 515 -28.76 3.96 -14.94
C ASN A 515 -30.03 3.14 -14.64
N SER A 516 -30.78 3.52 -13.60
CA SER A 516 -32.05 2.86 -13.25
C SER A 516 -33.14 2.94 -14.32
N LYS A 517 -33.14 3.99 -15.17
CA LYS A 517 -34.09 4.13 -16.28
C LYS A 517 -33.66 3.34 -17.52
N LEU A 518 -32.36 3.09 -17.68
CA LEU A 518 -31.79 2.31 -18.77
C LEU A 518 -32.01 0.82 -18.53
N SER A 519 -31.62 0.30 -17.36
CA SER A 519 -31.84 -1.08 -16.93
C SER A 519 -31.50 -2.10 -18.04
N ASN A 520 -32.22 -3.22 -18.12
CA ASN A 520 -32.01 -4.27 -19.13
C ASN A 520 -32.82 -4.03 -20.41
N HIS A 521 -33.26 -2.80 -20.66
CA HIS A 521 -34.07 -2.49 -21.83
C HIS A 521 -33.28 -2.66 -23.15
N MET A 522 -33.98 -2.99 -24.22
CA MET A 522 -33.41 -3.01 -25.58
C MET A 522 -32.88 -1.64 -25.99
N PHE A 523 -31.94 -1.67 -26.93
CA PHE A 523 -31.18 -0.50 -27.34
C PHE A 523 -32.06 0.67 -27.81
N GLU A 524 -33.14 0.43 -28.55
CA GLU A 524 -34.02 1.50 -29.07
C GLU A 524 -34.64 2.34 -27.96
N ARG A 525 -34.87 1.73 -26.78
CA ARG A 525 -35.33 2.47 -25.60
C ARG A 525 -34.20 3.24 -24.93
N LYS A 526 -33.02 2.61 -24.80
CA LYS A 526 -31.83 3.25 -24.22
C LYS A 526 -31.38 4.46 -25.07
N GLN A 527 -31.44 4.33 -26.39
CA GLN A 527 -31.08 5.35 -27.39
C GLN A 527 -31.77 6.69 -27.13
N LYS A 528 -33.09 6.69 -26.84
CA LYS A 528 -33.85 7.91 -26.52
C LYS A 528 -33.35 8.64 -25.28
N ILE A 529 -32.90 7.88 -24.27
CA ILE A 529 -32.32 8.44 -23.04
C ILE A 529 -30.93 9.01 -23.34
N PHE A 530 -30.12 8.29 -24.10
CA PHE A 530 -28.77 8.73 -24.48
C PHE A 530 -28.76 9.97 -25.39
N GLN A 531 -29.75 10.12 -26.29
CA GLN A 531 -29.93 11.33 -27.12
C GLN A 531 -30.06 12.60 -26.28
N SER A 532 -30.67 12.49 -25.09
CA SER A 532 -30.84 13.61 -24.16
C SER A 532 -29.65 13.83 -23.22
N SER A 533 -28.57 13.05 -23.36
CA SER A 533 -27.43 13.10 -22.45
C SER A 533 -26.52 14.29 -22.73
N GLY A 534 -26.03 14.92 -21.64
CA GLY A 534 -24.96 15.91 -21.70
C GLY A 534 -23.59 15.33 -22.08
N LEU A 535 -23.42 14.01 -21.98
CA LEU A 535 -22.16 13.31 -22.28
C LEU A 535 -22.05 12.97 -23.77
N SER A 536 -20.93 13.33 -24.37
CA SER A 536 -20.58 13.10 -25.78
C SER A 536 -20.50 11.62 -26.10
N MET A 537 -19.90 10.81 -25.22
CA MET A 537 -19.85 9.35 -25.36
C MET A 537 -21.25 8.74 -25.45
N ASN A 538 -22.21 9.26 -24.68
CA ASN A 538 -23.59 8.78 -24.75
C ASN A 538 -24.29 9.21 -26.04
N ARG A 539 -24.07 10.44 -26.52
CA ARG A 539 -24.63 10.88 -27.81
C ARG A 539 -24.11 10.04 -28.97
N GLN A 540 -22.81 9.73 -29.00
CA GLN A 540 -22.23 8.83 -30.00
C GLN A 540 -22.83 7.42 -29.95
N ILE A 541 -23.05 6.88 -28.74
CA ILE A 541 -23.78 5.61 -28.58
C ILE A 541 -25.19 5.74 -29.16
N ALA A 542 -25.87 6.86 -28.92
CA ALA A 542 -27.23 7.08 -29.39
C ALA A 542 -27.36 7.24 -30.91
N ASP A 543 -26.30 7.65 -31.60
CA ASP A 543 -26.26 7.79 -33.06
C ASP A 543 -26.12 6.45 -33.79
N ALA A 544 -25.74 5.38 -33.07
CA ALA A 544 -25.67 4.03 -33.65
C ALA A 544 -27.07 3.52 -34.05
N PRO A 545 -27.21 2.83 -35.20
CA PRO A 545 -28.51 2.31 -35.66
C PRO A 545 -28.98 1.10 -34.86
N SER A 546 -28.02 0.34 -34.30
CA SER A 546 -28.22 -0.86 -33.49
C SER A 546 -27.12 -0.94 -32.44
N TRP A 547 -27.21 -1.92 -31.55
CA TRP A 547 -26.15 -2.19 -30.59
C TRP A 547 -25.89 -3.69 -30.49
N GLY A 548 -24.71 -4.12 -30.93
CA GLY A 548 -24.22 -5.48 -30.83
C GLY A 548 -22.70 -5.51 -31.03
N ARG A 549 -22.16 -6.66 -31.45
CA ARG A 549 -20.72 -6.86 -31.70
C ARG A 549 -20.11 -5.78 -32.60
N PRO A 550 -20.67 -5.45 -33.79
CA PRO A 550 -20.04 -4.49 -34.69
C PRO A 550 -19.89 -3.10 -34.07
N GLU A 551 -20.91 -2.62 -33.36
CA GLU A 551 -20.89 -1.29 -32.74
C GLU A 551 -20.00 -1.24 -31.50
N ILE A 552 -19.99 -2.29 -30.68
CA ILE A 552 -19.12 -2.40 -29.51
C ILE A 552 -17.64 -2.43 -29.93
N GLU A 553 -17.29 -3.24 -30.94
CA GLU A 553 -15.91 -3.34 -31.45
C GLU A 553 -15.47 -2.04 -32.17
N ALA A 554 -16.35 -1.41 -32.96
CA ALA A 554 -16.07 -0.13 -33.59
C ALA A 554 -15.86 0.99 -32.55
N ARG A 555 -16.70 1.03 -31.51
CA ARG A 555 -16.53 1.98 -30.40
C ARG A 555 -15.27 1.70 -29.60
N ALA A 556 -14.92 0.44 -29.35
CA ALA A 556 -13.68 0.08 -28.68
C ALA A 556 -12.45 0.63 -29.43
N ASN A 557 -12.41 0.51 -30.76
CA ASN A 557 -11.34 1.09 -31.57
C ASN A 557 -11.27 2.62 -31.44
N LEU A 558 -12.42 3.30 -31.53
CA LEU A 558 -12.50 4.75 -31.36
C LEU A 558 -12.03 5.20 -29.97
N LEU A 559 -12.44 4.50 -28.91
CA LEU A 559 -11.97 4.80 -27.55
C LEU A 559 -10.49 4.49 -27.37
N ALA A 560 -9.96 3.48 -28.05
CA ALA A 560 -8.53 3.18 -28.02
C ALA A 560 -7.70 4.29 -28.69
N ASP A 561 -8.19 4.89 -29.78
CA ASP A 561 -7.56 6.07 -30.39
C ASP A 561 -7.53 7.26 -29.43
N HIS A 562 -8.65 7.56 -28.77
CA HIS A 562 -8.74 8.63 -27.78
C HIS A 562 -7.84 8.34 -26.57
N ALA A 563 -7.80 7.09 -26.10
CA ALA A 563 -6.93 6.67 -25.00
C ALA A 563 -5.44 6.84 -25.36
N CYS A 564 -5.03 6.52 -26.59
CA CYS A 564 -3.66 6.71 -27.03
C CYS A 564 -3.27 8.20 -27.10
N ALA A 565 -4.21 9.07 -27.47
CA ALA A 565 -4.00 10.52 -27.51
C ALA A 565 -3.92 11.16 -26.12
N LEU A 566 -4.79 10.72 -25.19
CA LEU A 566 -4.83 11.24 -23.81
C LEU A 566 -3.64 10.77 -22.96
N TRP A 567 -3.24 9.52 -23.13
CA TRP A 567 -2.20 8.89 -22.31
C TRP A 567 -1.04 8.51 -23.21
N PRO A 568 0.07 9.26 -23.28
CA PRO A 568 1.18 8.96 -24.19
C PRO A 568 1.83 7.59 -23.95
N ALA A 569 2.35 6.97 -25.01
CA ALA A 569 3.12 5.72 -24.94
C ALA A 569 4.42 5.87 -24.13
N PRO A 570 5.04 4.76 -23.68
CA PRO A 570 6.44 4.78 -23.29
C PRO A 570 7.30 5.41 -24.38
N ALA A 571 8.40 6.03 -23.99
CA ALA A 571 9.39 6.55 -24.92
C ALA A 571 9.73 5.44 -25.89
N ALA A 572 9.81 5.78 -27.18
CA ALA A 572 10.44 4.91 -28.15
C ALA A 572 11.85 4.67 -27.63
N SER A 573 12.04 3.53 -27.00
CA SER A 573 13.34 2.90 -26.97
C SER A 573 13.78 2.86 -28.44
N ASP A 574 15.04 3.16 -28.73
CA ASP A 574 15.64 2.84 -30.04
C ASP A 574 15.41 1.36 -30.43
N ALA A 575 14.85 0.55 -29.53
CA ALA A 575 14.09 -0.67 -29.84
C ALA A 575 12.57 -0.51 -29.58
N GLN A 576 11.77 -0.31 -30.63
CA GLN A 576 10.40 -0.84 -30.77
C GLN A 576 9.98 -0.87 -32.27
N THR A 577 10.69 -1.67 -33.06
CA THR A 577 10.11 -2.35 -34.24
C THR A 577 9.33 -3.60 -33.76
N PRO A 578 8.33 -4.07 -34.52
CA PRO A 578 7.35 -5.06 -34.05
C PRO A 578 7.96 -6.45 -33.82
N GLU A 579 8.50 -6.73 -32.62
CA GLU A 579 9.15 -8.01 -32.26
C GLU A 579 9.83 -8.68 -33.48
N GLU A 580 10.62 -7.89 -34.19
CA GLU A 580 11.64 -8.44 -35.06
C GLU A 580 12.70 -8.98 -34.11
N ILE A 581 13.17 -10.19 -34.39
CA ILE A 581 14.32 -10.73 -33.70
C ILE A 581 15.45 -9.72 -33.93
N GLY A 582 15.89 -9.05 -32.87
CA GLY A 582 16.95 -8.04 -32.99
C GLY A 582 18.19 -8.62 -33.66
N GLU A 583 18.97 -7.80 -34.37
CA GLU A 583 20.10 -8.27 -35.19
C GLU A 583 21.02 -9.24 -34.42
N ASP A 584 21.29 -8.98 -33.14
CA ASP A 584 22.09 -9.86 -32.28
C ASP A 584 21.47 -11.25 -32.09
N LEU A 585 20.15 -11.32 -31.84
CA LEU A 585 19.44 -12.59 -31.67
C LEU A 585 19.25 -13.32 -33.02
N ALA A 586 19.08 -12.57 -34.11
CA ALA A 586 18.98 -13.13 -35.46
C ALA A 586 20.33 -13.75 -35.87
N GLN A 587 21.43 -13.08 -35.55
CA GLN A 587 22.78 -13.59 -35.76
C GLN A 587 23.07 -14.82 -34.88
N GLN A 588 22.56 -14.86 -33.65
CA GLN A 588 22.65 -16.06 -32.79
C GLN A 588 21.87 -17.25 -33.35
N LEU A 589 20.65 -17.02 -33.86
CA LEU A 589 19.86 -18.05 -34.54
C LEU A 589 20.57 -18.57 -35.79
N GLU A 590 21.04 -17.68 -36.66
CA GLU A 590 21.79 -18.06 -37.87
C GLU A 590 23.06 -18.83 -37.52
N HIS A 591 23.82 -18.39 -36.53
CA HIS A 591 25.04 -19.06 -36.10
C HIS A 591 24.74 -20.47 -35.55
N ALA A 592 23.67 -20.62 -34.76
CA ALA A 592 23.26 -21.93 -34.23
C ALA A 592 22.81 -22.89 -35.34
N LEU A 593 22.09 -22.38 -36.35
CA LEU A 593 21.61 -23.17 -37.47
C LEU A 593 22.73 -23.61 -38.41
N VAL A 594 23.71 -22.75 -38.68
CA VAL A 594 24.89 -23.08 -39.50
C VAL A 594 25.78 -24.15 -38.83
N MET A 595 25.81 -24.18 -37.50
CA MET A 595 26.54 -25.18 -36.72
C MET A 595 25.83 -26.54 -36.64
N LEU A 596 24.59 -26.64 -37.13
CA LEU A 596 23.81 -27.87 -37.12
C LEU A 596 24.36 -28.89 -38.13
N ALA A 597 24.96 -29.97 -37.63
CA ALA A 597 25.56 -31.01 -38.46
C ALA A 597 24.57 -31.69 -39.42
N ALA A 598 25.07 -32.25 -40.53
CA ALA A 598 24.25 -32.99 -41.50
C ALA A 598 23.52 -34.19 -40.83
N GLY A 599 22.22 -34.32 -41.09
CA GLY A 599 21.36 -35.34 -40.48
C GLY A 599 20.80 -34.98 -39.09
N ARG A 600 21.08 -33.77 -38.58
CA ARG A 600 20.48 -33.25 -37.34
C ARG A 600 19.41 -32.21 -37.63
N TRP A 601 18.44 -32.07 -36.71
CA TRP A 601 17.29 -31.17 -36.84
C TRP A 601 16.86 -30.59 -35.48
N THR A 602 16.12 -29.47 -35.48
CA THR A 602 15.60 -28.81 -34.27
C THR A 602 14.20 -28.26 -34.50
N THR A 603 13.58 -27.58 -33.52
CA THR A 603 12.23 -27.00 -33.65
C THR A 603 12.19 -25.50 -33.41
N HIS A 604 11.09 -24.85 -33.84
CA HIS A 604 10.82 -23.45 -33.52
C HIS A 604 10.87 -23.17 -32.01
N ARG A 605 10.43 -24.13 -31.18
CA ARG A 605 10.47 -24.03 -29.71
C ARG A 605 11.91 -24.00 -29.21
N GLU A 606 12.75 -24.93 -29.65
CA GLU A 606 14.15 -25.00 -29.20
C GLU A 606 14.95 -23.75 -29.60
N LEU A 607 14.70 -23.22 -30.79
CA LEU A 607 15.30 -21.97 -31.23
C LEU A 607 14.79 -20.77 -30.42
N ALA A 608 13.51 -20.74 -30.08
CA ALA A 608 12.92 -19.70 -29.24
C ALA A 608 13.50 -19.74 -27.83
N VAL A 609 13.68 -20.93 -27.27
CA VAL A 609 14.35 -21.17 -25.99
C VAL A 609 15.82 -20.72 -26.03
N LEU A 610 16.55 -21.03 -27.12
CA LEU A 610 17.95 -20.63 -27.30
C LEU A 610 18.17 -19.12 -27.21
N VAL A 611 17.27 -18.32 -27.83
CA VAL A 611 17.43 -16.85 -27.91
C VAL A 611 16.51 -16.08 -26.97
N GLY A 612 15.84 -16.76 -26.04
CA GLY A 612 14.93 -16.14 -25.07
C GLY A 612 13.74 -15.42 -25.73
N ALA A 613 13.25 -15.94 -26.86
CA ALA A 613 12.13 -15.37 -27.62
C ALA A 613 10.88 -16.27 -27.53
N LYS A 614 9.73 -15.76 -28.01
CA LYS A 614 8.52 -16.58 -28.18
C LYS A 614 8.62 -17.46 -29.42
N THR A 615 8.09 -18.69 -29.36
CA THR A 615 8.03 -19.62 -30.50
C THR A 615 7.38 -19.00 -31.74
N ALA A 616 6.33 -18.20 -31.55
CA ALA A 616 5.66 -17.48 -32.63
C ALA A 616 6.56 -16.44 -33.31
N THR A 617 7.46 -15.81 -32.55
CA THR A 617 8.40 -14.78 -33.02
C THR A 617 9.51 -15.41 -33.87
N VAL A 618 10.05 -16.55 -33.43
CA VAL A 618 11.00 -17.37 -34.23
C VAL A 618 10.36 -17.91 -35.50
N SER A 619 9.16 -18.47 -35.40
CA SER A 619 8.42 -18.98 -36.56
C SER A 619 8.22 -17.90 -37.63
N ARG A 620 7.86 -16.67 -37.23
CA ARG A 620 7.66 -15.54 -38.13
C ARG A 620 8.98 -15.06 -38.76
N HIS A 621 10.07 -15.01 -37.99
CA HIS A 621 11.39 -14.65 -38.49
C HIS A 621 11.91 -15.65 -39.53
N LEU A 622 11.73 -16.95 -39.30
CA LEU A 622 12.10 -18.00 -40.24
C LEU A 622 11.26 -17.93 -41.53
N HIS A 623 9.96 -17.66 -41.42
CA HIS A 623 9.09 -17.43 -42.58
C HIS A 623 9.48 -16.18 -43.40
N ALA A 624 9.91 -15.11 -42.73
CA ALA A 624 10.36 -13.88 -43.37
C ALA A 624 11.73 -14.03 -44.05
N ASN A 625 12.55 -15.00 -43.62
CA ASN A 625 13.92 -15.23 -44.10
C ASN A 625 14.10 -16.65 -44.68
N PRO A 626 13.49 -16.98 -45.83
CA PRO A 626 13.56 -18.32 -46.43
C PRO A 626 14.98 -18.73 -46.89
N GLY A 627 15.94 -17.80 -46.91
CA GLY A 627 17.34 -18.04 -47.27
C GLY A 627 18.26 -18.37 -46.08
N ILE A 628 17.72 -18.50 -44.86
CA ILE A 628 18.51 -18.79 -43.67
C ILE A 628 19.22 -20.15 -43.81
N GLY A 629 20.52 -20.18 -43.47
CA GLY A 629 21.32 -21.39 -43.60
C GLY A 629 20.72 -22.55 -42.80
N HIS A 630 20.56 -23.71 -43.42
CA HIS A 630 20.04 -24.93 -42.78
C HIS A 630 18.60 -24.83 -42.23
N GLY A 631 17.81 -23.83 -42.68
CA GLY A 631 16.41 -23.65 -42.29
C GLY A 631 15.50 -24.84 -42.65
N ASP A 632 15.88 -25.65 -43.64
CA ASP A 632 15.23 -26.92 -44.00
C ASP A 632 15.30 -27.99 -42.90
N ARG A 633 16.11 -27.76 -41.85
CA ARG A 633 16.29 -28.66 -40.70
C ARG A 633 15.57 -28.18 -39.45
N VAL A 634 14.73 -27.17 -39.58
CA VAL A 634 13.93 -26.60 -38.48
C VAL A 634 12.46 -26.91 -38.73
N PHE A 635 11.85 -27.62 -37.78
CA PHE A 635 10.46 -28.03 -37.88
C PHE A 635 9.56 -27.24 -36.91
N PRO A 636 8.26 -27.07 -37.22
CA PRO A 636 7.32 -26.45 -36.30
C PRO A 636 7.27 -27.15 -34.93
N ASP A 637 7.31 -28.48 -34.95
CA ASP A 637 7.32 -29.36 -33.79
C ASP A 637 7.99 -30.70 -34.13
N THR A 638 8.13 -31.57 -33.13
CA THR A 638 8.74 -32.90 -33.28
C THR A 638 7.91 -33.85 -34.15
N ARG A 639 6.59 -33.70 -34.14
CA ARG A 639 5.68 -34.52 -34.95
C ARG A 639 5.85 -34.23 -36.45
N ALA A 640 5.94 -32.95 -36.82
CA ALA A 640 6.20 -32.52 -38.19
C ALA A 640 7.55 -33.05 -38.71
N ALA A 641 8.55 -33.16 -37.84
CA ALA A 641 9.85 -33.76 -38.18
C ALA A 641 9.73 -35.28 -38.43
N GLU A 642 8.99 -36.00 -37.60
CA GLU A 642 8.73 -37.44 -37.77
C GLU A 642 7.93 -37.73 -39.05
N GLU A 643 6.89 -36.94 -39.33
CA GLU A 643 6.10 -37.02 -40.57
C GLU A 643 6.96 -36.73 -41.82
N ALA A 644 8.01 -35.92 -41.69
CA ALA A 644 8.99 -35.64 -42.73
C ALA A 644 10.11 -36.71 -42.84
N GLY A 645 10.06 -37.79 -42.06
CA GLY A 645 11.02 -38.90 -42.11
C GLY A 645 12.31 -38.65 -41.31
N SER A 646 12.35 -37.63 -40.46
CA SER A 646 13.48 -37.35 -39.57
C SER A 646 13.29 -38.09 -38.23
N GLY A 647 14.10 -39.11 -37.98
CA GLY A 647 14.04 -39.87 -36.72
C GLY A 647 14.50 -39.05 -35.50
N HIS A 648 14.03 -39.45 -34.31
CA HIS A 648 14.37 -38.82 -33.03
C HIS A 648 15.88 -38.76 -32.72
N GLU A 649 16.69 -39.67 -33.26
CA GLU A 649 18.15 -39.71 -33.06
C GLU A 649 18.89 -38.46 -33.61
N GLY A 650 18.26 -37.70 -34.49
CA GLY A 650 18.80 -36.46 -35.06
C GLY A 650 18.42 -35.17 -34.34
N PHE A 651 17.57 -35.21 -33.30
CA PHE A 651 17.05 -34.01 -32.64
C PHE A 651 18.12 -33.29 -31.81
N VAL A 652 18.17 -31.96 -31.91
CA VAL A 652 19.10 -31.10 -31.17
C VAL A 652 18.31 -30.09 -30.33
N PRO A 653 18.37 -30.19 -28.98
CA PRO A 653 17.70 -29.25 -28.09
C PRO A 653 18.45 -27.91 -28.00
N ALA A 654 17.73 -26.88 -27.56
CA ALA A 654 18.18 -25.49 -27.40
C ALA A 654 19.52 -25.38 -26.70
N ALA A 655 19.74 -26.25 -25.73
CA ALA A 655 20.88 -26.15 -24.87
C ALA A 655 22.15 -26.82 -25.45
N ALA A 656 21.97 -27.81 -26.33
CA ALA A 656 23.04 -28.28 -27.20
C ALA A 656 23.37 -27.24 -28.29
N LEU A 657 22.37 -26.49 -28.76
CA LEU A 657 22.59 -25.33 -29.63
C LEU A 657 23.36 -24.22 -28.89
N ALA A 658 22.99 -23.92 -27.65
CA ALA A 658 23.65 -22.90 -26.81
C ALA A 658 25.13 -23.22 -26.56
N GLU A 659 25.47 -24.48 -26.31
CA GLU A 659 26.86 -24.94 -26.23
C GLU A 659 27.62 -24.78 -27.55
N LEU A 660 26.96 -25.02 -28.69
CA LEU A 660 27.57 -24.86 -30.01
C LEU A 660 27.86 -23.38 -30.36
N VAL A 661 27.08 -22.43 -29.82
CA VAL A 661 27.25 -20.99 -30.07
C VAL A 661 27.86 -20.20 -28.90
N GLY A 662 28.09 -20.84 -27.75
CA GLY A 662 28.74 -20.23 -26.58
C GLY A 662 27.87 -19.24 -25.80
N LEU A 663 26.53 -19.44 -25.74
CA LEU A 663 25.59 -18.59 -25.00
C LEU A 663 25.36 -19.06 -23.56
N GLU A 664 25.27 -18.13 -22.60
CA GLU A 664 24.80 -18.42 -21.24
C GLU A 664 23.27 -18.58 -21.23
N VAL A 665 22.78 -19.64 -20.58
CA VAL A 665 21.38 -20.06 -20.60
C VAL A 665 20.64 -19.52 -19.36
N ASP A 666 19.46 -18.93 -19.56
CA ASP A 666 18.58 -18.43 -18.49
C ASP A 666 18.24 -19.54 -17.47
N GLU A 667 18.17 -19.19 -16.19
CA GLU A 667 17.87 -20.10 -15.09
C GLU A 667 16.51 -20.83 -15.22
N PHE A 668 15.52 -20.22 -15.87
CA PHE A 668 14.24 -20.89 -16.17
C PHE A 668 14.40 -21.96 -17.25
N VAL A 669 15.16 -21.66 -18.30
CA VAL A 669 15.48 -22.58 -19.39
C VAL A 669 16.35 -23.73 -18.90
N GLU A 670 17.28 -23.44 -18.00
CA GLU A 670 18.15 -24.45 -17.41
C GLU A 670 17.35 -25.42 -16.53
N ARG A 671 16.27 -24.98 -15.85
CA ARG A 671 15.40 -25.87 -15.07
C ARG A 671 14.56 -26.79 -15.95
N GLU A 672 14.01 -26.29 -17.06
CA GLU A 672 13.33 -27.12 -18.05
C GLU A 672 14.28 -28.14 -18.68
N ARG A 673 15.47 -27.67 -19.11
CA ARG A 673 16.54 -28.53 -19.63
C ARG A 673 16.91 -29.61 -18.62
N GLN A 674 17.09 -29.23 -17.35
CA GLN A 674 17.44 -30.15 -16.27
C GLN A 674 16.33 -31.19 -16.04
N PHE A 675 15.05 -30.82 -16.08
CA PHE A 675 13.94 -31.77 -16.02
C PHE A 675 14.04 -32.82 -17.12
N HIS A 676 14.15 -32.38 -18.39
CA HIS A 676 14.19 -33.29 -19.54
C HIS A 676 15.45 -34.16 -19.56
N ALA A 677 16.60 -33.61 -19.16
CA ALA A 677 17.85 -34.35 -19.03
C ALA A 677 17.72 -35.44 -17.95
N LEU A 678 17.20 -35.10 -16.77
CA LEU A 678 16.96 -36.06 -15.70
C LEU A 678 15.93 -37.13 -16.12
N LEU A 679 14.91 -36.75 -16.91
CA LEU A 679 13.90 -37.69 -17.39
C LEU A 679 14.51 -38.70 -18.36
N LEU A 680 15.33 -38.23 -19.30
CA LEU A 680 16.07 -39.07 -20.26
C LEU A 680 17.08 -39.99 -19.57
N GLU A 681 17.77 -39.48 -18.54
CA GLU A 681 18.79 -40.24 -17.81
C GLU A 681 18.18 -41.33 -16.93
N ASN A 682 17.03 -41.05 -16.30
CA ASN A 682 16.48 -41.90 -15.24
C ASN A 682 15.29 -42.76 -15.69
N GLN A 683 14.64 -42.48 -16.83
CA GLN A 683 13.46 -43.20 -17.29
C GLN A 683 13.68 -43.94 -18.61
N ARG A 684 12.89 -45.00 -18.84
CA ARG A 684 12.95 -45.78 -20.08
C ARG A 684 12.46 -44.94 -21.27
N PRO A 685 13.00 -45.09 -22.49
CA PRO A 685 12.65 -44.25 -23.64
C PRO A 685 11.15 -44.15 -23.95
N VAL A 686 10.40 -45.23 -23.71
CA VAL A 686 8.94 -45.24 -23.90
C VAL A 686 8.21 -44.37 -22.86
N VAL A 687 8.69 -44.34 -21.62
CA VAL A 687 8.15 -43.51 -20.52
C VAL A 687 8.51 -42.05 -20.75
N VAL A 688 9.73 -41.77 -21.21
CA VAL A 688 10.16 -40.42 -21.60
C VAL A 688 9.23 -39.85 -22.67
N ARG A 689 9.02 -40.58 -23.77
CA ARG A 689 8.12 -40.15 -24.86
C ARG A 689 6.69 -39.95 -24.38
N ALA A 690 6.17 -40.85 -23.55
CA ALA A 690 4.82 -40.75 -23.02
C ALA A 690 4.64 -39.54 -22.09
N THR A 691 5.64 -39.24 -21.25
CA THR A 691 5.65 -38.11 -20.32
C THR A 691 5.77 -36.79 -21.08
N GLN A 692 6.65 -36.72 -22.08
CA GLN A 692 6.77 -35.55 -22.95
C GLN A 692 5.46 -35.25 -23.68
N ALA A 693 4.86 -36.28 -24.28
CA ALA A 693 3.61 -36.13 -24.99
C ALA A 693 2.48 -35.64 -24.06
N LEU A 694 2.45 -36.06 -22.79
CA LEU A 694 1.48 -35.55 -21.81
C LEU A 694 1.68 -34.05 -21.55
N ILE A 695 2.93 -33.60 -21.41
CA ILE A 695 3.27 -32.18 -21.20
C ILE A 695 2.86 -31.34 -22.41
N ASP A 696 3.15 -31.83 -23.61
CA ASP A 696 2.80 -31.14 -24.85
C ASP A 696 1.27 -31.10 -25.05
N GLU A 697 0.57 -32.21 -24.79
CA GLU A 697 -0.90 -32.30 -24.82
C GLU A 697 -1.55 -31.34 -23.80
N TRP A 698 -1.00 -31.25 -22.59
CA TRP A 698 -1.47 -30.33 -21.55
C TRP A 698 -1.31 -28.87 -21.95
N THR A 699 -0.15 -28.52 -22.52
CA THR A 699 0.14 -27.16 -22.98
C THR A 699 -0.75 -26.80 -24.17
N ALA A 700 -0.95 -27.73 -25.11
CA ALA A 700 -1.83 -27.54 -26.26
C ALA A 700 -3.30 -27.36 -25.86
N ALA A 701 -3.73 -27.98 -24.76
CA ALA A 701 -5.05 -27.74 -24.20
C ALA A 701 -5.19 -26.32 -23.62
N GLY A 702 -4.09 -25.59 -23.40
CA GLY A 702 -4.05 -24.25 -22.77
C GLY A 702 -3.60 -24.26 -21.30
N GLY A 703 -3.06 -25.39 -20.81
CA GLY A 703 -2.43 -25.44 -19.48
C GLY A 703 -1.04 -24.81 -19.50
N ASP A 704 -0.56 -24.36 -18.34
CA ASP A 704 0.76 -23.75 -18.18
C ASP A 704 1.72 -24.68 -17.41
N LEU A 705 3.02 -24.40 -17.47
CA LEU A 705 4.07 -25.23 -16.87
C LEU A 705 4.98 -24.41 -15.96
N VAL A 706 5.28 -24.96 -14.79
CA VAL A 706 6.31 -24.43 -13.88
C VAL A 706 7.33 -25.51 -13.56
N TRP A 707 8.62 -25.14 -13.60
CA TRP A 707 9.73 -26.05 -13.32
C TRP A 707 10.32 -25.81 -11.92
N GLY A 708 10.46 -26.89 -11.14
CA GLY A 708 10.98 -26.86 -9.78
C GLY A 708 12.49 -26.55 -9.74
N SER A 709 12.95 -25.98 -8.62
CA SER A 709 14.37 -25.64 -8.40
C SER A 709 15.14 -26.67 -7.55
N GLY A 710 14.53 -27.83 -7.26
CA GLY A 710 15.13 -28.90 -6.45
C GLY A 710 16.10 -29.78 -7.24
N ALA A 711 16.87 -30.62 -6.52
CA ALA A 711 17.80 -31.58 -7.12
C ALA A 711 17.10 -32.66 -7.99
N ASP A 712 15.86 -33.02 -7.64
CA ASP A 712 14.91 -33.67 -8.54
C ASP A 712 14.02 -32.55 -9.10
N THR A 713 14.45 -31.93 -10.20
CA THR A 713 13.73 -30.85 -10.87
C THR A 713 12.36 -31.37 -11.28
N SER A 714 11.26 -30.73 -10.87
CA SER A 714 9.90 -31.23 -11.10
C SER A 714 9.13 -30.39 -12.12
N CYS A 715 8.09 -30.96 -12.72
CA CYS A 715 7.21 -30.27 -13.67
C CYS A 715 5.80 -30.15 -13.09
N PHE A 716 5.32 -28.92 -12.91
CA PHE A 716 3.99 -28.62 -12.41
C PHE A 716 3.06 -28.34 -13.60
N LEU A 717 1.96 -29.08 -13.70
CA LEU A 717 0.96 -28.92 -14.76
C LEU A 717 -0.14 -27.99 -14.26
N LEU A 718 0.05 -26.69 -14.44
CA LEU A 718 -0.87 -25.65 -13.99
C LEU A 718 -2.07 -25.53 -14.92
N THR A 719 -3.26 -25.26 -14.38
CA THR A 719 -4.48 -25.08 -15.18
C THR A 719 -4.43 -23.87 -16.10
N TRP A 720 -3.69 -22.84 -15.72
CA TRP A 720 -3.50 -21.59 -16.46
C TRP A 720 -2.30 -20.81 -15.88
N ASP A 721 -1.87 -19.75 -16.56
CA ASP A 721 -0.76 -18.89 -16.14
C ASP A 721 -1.16 -17.83 -15.07
N GLU A 722 -0.17 -17.16 -14.47
CA GLU A 722 -0.42 -16.08 -13.48
C GLU A 722 -1.28 -14.92 -14.00
N SER A 723 -1.39 -14.75 -15.33
CA SER A 723 -2.15 -13.67 -15.95
C SER A 723 -3.66 -13.96 -15.97
N VAL A 724 -4.05 -15.23 -15.87
CA VAL A 724 -5.45 -15.69 -15.79
C VAL A 724 -5.97 -15.66 -14.34
N ASN A 725 -5.22 -16.19 -13.37
CA ASN A 725 -5.51 -16.05 -11.95
C ASN A 725 -4.25 -16.25 -11.10
N ALA A 726 -4.03 -15.38 -10.11
CA ALA A 726 -2.88 -15.44 -9.20
C ALA A 726 -2.87 -16.68 -8.28
N ASP A 727 -4.01 -17.36 -8.11
CA ASP A 727 -4.11 -18.62 -7.38
C ASP A 727 -3.93 -19.81 -8.33
N TRP A 728 -2.68 -20.26 -8.46
CA TRP A 728 -2.34 -21.45 -9.25
C TRP A 728 -3.05 -22.71 -8.75
N ARG A 729 -3.57 -23.48 -9.70
CA ARG A 729 -4.13 -24.82 -9.47
C ARG A 729 -3.42 -25.80 -10.38
N TRP A 730 -3.13 -26.98 -9.84
CA TRP A 730 -2.55 -28.07 -10.59
C TRP A 730 -3.00 -29.38 -9.97
N ALA A 731 -3.27 -30.37 -10.82
CA ALA A 731 -3.68 -31.69 -10.36
C ALA A 731 -2.47 -32.51 -9.93
N ILE A 732 -1.39 -32.44 -10.73
CA ILE A 732 -0.22 -33.30 -10.59
C ILE A 732 1.10 -32.54 -10.73
N VAL A 733 2.13 -33.12 -10.14
CA VAL A 733 3.54 -32.72 -10.32
C VAL A 733 4.32 -33.95 -10.79
N LEU A 734 5.08 -33.82 -11.86
CA LEU A 734 5.91 -34.89 -12.42
C LEU A 734 7.34 -34.79 -11.87
N TYR A 735 7.92 -35.93 -11.50
CA TYR A 735 9.28 -36.02 -10.98
C TYR A 735 10.10 -36.99 -11.85
N PRO A 736 11.11 -36.49 -12.58
CA PRO A 736 11.84 -37.25 -13.58
C PRO A 736 12.81 -38.27 -12.98
N VAL A 737 13.42 -37.99 -11.83
CA VAL A 737 14.38 -38.92 -11.20
C VAL A 737 13.65 -40.04 -10.49
N SER A 738 12.67 -39.71 -9.65
CA SER A 738 11.89 -40.73 -8.94
C SER A 738 10.93 -41.50 -9.86
N GLY A 739 10.64 -40.97 -11.05
CA GLY A 739 9.74 -41.61 -12.03
C GLY A 739 8.30 -41.65 -11.54
N ARG A 740 7.86 -40.63 -10.80
CA ARG A 740 6.51 -40.57 -10.20
C ARG A 740 5.78 -39.30 -10.58
N ALA A 741 4.45 -39.41 -10.69
CA ALA A 741 3.53 -38.28 -10.68
C ALA A 741 2.87 -38.20 -9.29
N GLU A 742 3.03 -37.07 -8.60
CA GLU A 742 2.32 -36.78 -7.35
C GLU A 742 0.98 -36.11 -7.65
N VAL A 743 -0.11 -36.60 -7.04
CA VAL A 743 -1.41 -35.93 -7.04
C VAL A 743 -1.50 -35.06 -5.80
N VAL A 744 -1.67 -33.74 -5.96
CA VAL A 744 -1.46 -32.78 -4.86
C VAL A 744 -2.73 -32.46 -4.05
N PHE A 745 -3.45 -33.48 -3.58
CA PHE A 745 -4.69 -33.28 -2.80
C PHE A 745 -4.52 -32.35 -1.59
N GLN A 746 -3.34 -32.38 -0.94
CA GLN A 746 -3.00 -31.46 0.15
C GLN A 746 -3.12 -29.98 -0.25
N HIS A 747 -2.68 -29.61 -1.44
CA HIS A 747 -2.75 -28.23 -1.94
C HIS A 747 -4.15 -27.87 -2.42
N MET A 748 -4.85 -28.82 -3.03
CA MET A 748 -6.24 -28.67 -3.44
C MET A 748 -7.17 -28.44 -2.25
N ALA A 749 -6.86 -29.02 -1.08
CA ALA A 749 -7.68 -28.96 0.12
C ALA A 749 -8.06 -27.54 0.60
N ARG A 750 -7.33 -26.53 0.15
CA ARG A 750 -7.52 -25.12 0.51
C ARG A 750 -7.82 -24.25 -0.71
N ARG A 751 -8.09 -24.86 -1.87
CA ARG A 751 -8.24 -24.18 -3.16
C ARG A 751 -9.53 -24.65 -3.84
N PRO A 752 -10.56 -23.80 -3.87
CA PRO A 752 -11.80 -24.11 -4.58
C PRO A 752 -11.56 -24.35 -6.08
N PRO A 753 -12.33 -25.20 -6.77
CA PRO A 753 -13.49 -25.94 -6.24
C PRO A 753 -13.10 -27.22 -5.49
N PHE A 754 -11.83 -27.61 -5.52
CA PHE A 754 -11.34 -28.83 -4.89
C PHE A 754 -11.04 -28.66 -3.40
N ASP A 755 -11.44 -27.56 -2.76
CA ASP A 755 -11.59 -27.53 -1.31
C ASP A 755 -12.76 -28.44 -0.87
N ASP A 756 -13.74 -28.68 -1.76
CA ASP A 756 -14.75 -29.73 -1.59
C ASP A 756 -14.11 -31.14 -1.56
N VAL A 757 -14.39 -31.85 -0.48
CA VAL A 757 -13.92 -33.22 -0.25
C VAL A 757 -14.59 -34.21 -1.22
N ALA A 758 -15.82 -33.96 -1.66
CA ALA A 758 -16.52 -34.80 -2.62
C ALA A 758 -15.84 -34.75 -4.00
N LEU A 759 -15.52 -33.56 -4.50
CA LEU A 759 -14.80 -33.37 -5.77
C LEU A 759 -13.39 -33.94 -5.72
N ARG A 760 -12.66 -33.78 -4.60
CA ARG A 760 -11.35 -34.43 -4.42
C ARG A 760 -11.45 -35.95 -4.41
N ARG A 761 -12.49 -36.51 -3.77
CA ARG A 761 -12.72 -37.95 -3.77
C ARG A 761 -13.08 -38.47 -5.16
N GLU A 762 -13.86 -37.70 -5.92
CA GLU A 762 -14.14 -38.03 -7.32
C GLU A 762 -12.86 -37.99 -8.18
N LEU A 763 -12.01 -36.98 -8.00
CA LEU A 763 -10.71 -36.91 -8.67
C LEU A 763 -9.83 -38.13 -8.33
N LEU A 764 -9.80 -38.55 -7.05
CA LEU A 764 -9.12 -39.78 -6.62
C LEU A 764 -9.65 -41.02 -7.33
N HIS A 765 -10.98 -41.19 -7.39
CA HIS A 765 -11.59 -42.31 -8.11
C HIS A 765 -11.28 -42.29 -9.61
N LYS A 766 -11.25 -41.11 -10.24
CA LYS A 766 -10.91 -40.97 -11.67
C LYS A 766 -9.47 -41.36 -11.95
N PHE A 767 -8.53 -40.96 -11.07
CA PHE A 767 -7.16 -41.45 -11.15
C PHE A 767 -7.08 -42.96 -10.94
N ASN A 768 -7.74 -43.52 -9.93
CA ASN A 768 -7.76 -44.97 -9.67
C ASN A 768 -8.49 -45.79 -10.74
N ALA A 769 -9.29 -45.17 -11.61
CA ALA A 769 -9.89 -45.81 -12.79
C ALA A 769 -8.88 -46.02 -13.93
N VAL A 770 -7.71 -45.38 -13.88
CA VAL A 770 -6.62 -45.60 -14.83
C VAL A 770 -5.85 -46.85 -14.42
N PRO A 771 -5.73 -47.87 -15.29
CA PRO A 771 -4.97 -49.08 -14.98
C PRO A 771 -3.53 -48.76 -14.55
N GLY A 772 -3.13 -49.26 -13.38
CA GLY A 772 -1.79 -49.03 -12.81
C GLY A 772 -1.69 -47.86 -11.83
N ILE A 773 -2.78 -47.13 -11.58
CA ILE A 773 -2.89 -46.13 -10.51
C ILE A 773 -3.67 -46.73 -9.33
N ASP A 774 -3.08 -46.68 -8.13
CA ASP A 774 -3.70 -47.11 -6.87
C ASP A 774 -3.37 -46.10 -5.75
N LEU A 775 -4.19 -45.06 -5.65
CA LEU A 775 -4.07 -44.00 -4.65
C LEU A 775 -4.95 -44.35 -3.42
N PRO A 776 -4.40 -44.33 -2.20
CA PRO A 776 -5.14 -44.68 -0.98
C PRO A 776 -6.31 -43.73 -0.70
N GLU A 777 -7.48 -44.26 -0.32
CA GLU A 777 -8.67 -43.45 0.03
C GLU A 777 -8.43 -42.42 1.15
N ASP A 778 -7.52 -42.70 2.09
CA ASP A 778 -7.17 -41.79 3.20
C ASP A 778 -6.21 -40.66 2.79
N SER A 779 -5.82 -40.58 1.51
CA SER A 779 -4.80 -39.66 1.01
C SER A 779 -5.34 -38.30 0.52
N LEU A 780 -6.64 -38.01 0.68
CA LEU A 780 -7.30 -36.77 0.23
C LEU A 780 -6.75 -35.46 0.87
N ASN A 781 -5.84 -35.54 1.84
CA ASN A 781 -5.11 -34.41 2.42
C ASN A 781 -3.59 -34.59 2.35
N ARG A 782 -3.09 -35.55 1.56
CA ARG A 782 -1.67 -35.87 1.36
C ARG A 782 -1.31 -35.66 -0.12
N ARG A 783 -0.12 -36.13 -0.50
CA ARG A 783 0.36 -36.16 -1.89
C ARG A 783 0.68 -37.60 -2.29
N PRO A 784 -0.34 -38.45 -2.51
CA PRO A 784 -0.09 -39.79 -3.03
C PRO A 784 0.51 -39.68 -4.44
N SER A 785 1.16 -40.73 -4.90
CA SER A 785 1.81 -40.73 -6.22
C SER A 785 1.71 -42.07 -6.91
N PHE A 786 1.75 -42.03 -8.24
CA PHE A 786 1.76 -43.21 -9.10
C PHE A 786 2.98 -43.17 -10.04
N PRO A 787 3.46 -44.32 -10.56
CA PRO A 787 4.64 -44.36 -11.42
C PRO A 787 4.34 -43.79 -12.81
N LEU A 788 5.30 -43.08 -13.41
CA LEU A 788 5.19 -42.53 -14.77
C LEU A 788 5.06 -43.62 -15.84
N ASP A 789 5.47 -44.87 -15.55
CA ASP A 789 5.23 -46.02 -16.42
C ASP A 789 3.75 -46.23 -16.78
N VAL A 790 2.82 -45.75 -15.94
CA VAL A 790 1.39 -45.75 -16.23
C VAL A 790 1.05 -44.94 -17.48
N LEU A 791 1.85 -43.94 -17.84
CA LEU A 791 1.61 -43.10 -19.01
C LEU A 791 1.86 -43.85 -20.33
N VAL A 792 2.48 -45.02 -20.32
CA VAL A 792 2.71 -45.80 -21.54
C VAL A 792 1.37 -46.29 -22.11
N ASP A 793 1.31 -46.44 -23.43
CA ASP A 793 0.13 -46.86 -24.19
C ASP A 793 -1.10 -45.95 -23.93
N ASP A 794 -2.27 -46.54 -23.67
CA ASP A 794 -3.53 -45.80 -23.47
C ASP A 794 -3.57 -45.04 -22.13
N GLY A 795 -2.63 -45.28 -21.22
CA GLY A 795 -2.63 -44.68 -19.89
C GLY A 795 -2.40 -43.17 -19.93
N ARG A 796 -1.55 -42.66 -20.84
CA ARG A 796 -1.37 -41.21 -21.07
C ARG A 796 -2.70 -40.54 -21.40
N GLN A 797 -3.42 -41.07 -22.38
CA GLN A 797 -4.68 -40.49 -22.84
C GLN A 797 -5.71 -40.46 -21.70
N ARG A 798 -5.78 -41.53 -20.90
CA ARG A 798 -6.67 -41.60 -19.74
C ARG A 798 -6.28 -40.59 -18.66
N VAL A 799 -4.99 -40.45 -18.33
CA VAL A 799 -4.51 -39.43 -17.38
C VAL A 799 -4.80 -38.03 -17.91
N HIS A 800 -4.54 -37.77 -19.19
CA HIS A 800 -4.86 -36.48 -19.81
C HIS A 800 -6.35 -36.14 -19.72
N GLN A 801 -7.25 -37.11 -19.95
CA GLN A 801 -8.69 -36.91 -19.76
C GLN A 801 -9.07 -36.58 -18.31
N VAL A 802 -8.40 -37.18 -17.32
CA VAL A 802 -8.60 -36.82 -15.90
C VAL A 802 -8.12 -35.39 -15.64
N LEU A 803 -7.01 -34.96 -16.25
CA LEU A 803 -6.49 -33.59 -16.13
C LEU A 803 -7.41 -32.57 -16.80
N LEU A 804 -7.97 -32.88 -17.97
CA LEU A 804 -8.99 -32.04 -18.63
C LEU A 804 -10.26 -31.93 -17.79
N TRP A 805 -10.71 -33.03 -17.17
CA TRP A 805 -11.85 -33.00 -16.25
C TRP A 805 -11.57 -32.10 -15.03
N PHE A 806 -10.37 -32.24 -14.43
CA PHE A 806 -9.94 -31.38 -13.32
C PHE A 806 -9.92 -29.91 -13.73
N ARG A 807 -9.36 -29.63 -14.91
CA ARG A 807 -9.28 -28.28 -15.45
C ARG A 807 -10.65 -27.70 -15.75
N GLY A 808 -11.54 -28.46 -16.38
CA GLY A 808 -12.92 -28.03 -16.65
C GLY A 808 -13.66 -27.64 -15.36
N HIS A 809 -13.48 -28.38 -14.26
CA HIS A 809 -14.06 -27.98 -12.97
C HIS A 809 -13.42 -26.70 -12.42
N CYS A 810 -12.11 -26.54 -12.60
CA CYS A 810 -11.42 -25.31 -12.21
C CYS A 810 -11.86 -24.12 -13.07
N GLU A 811 -12.14 -24.32 -14.36
CA GLU A 811 -12.69 -23.33 -15.29
C GLU A 811 -14.14 -23.01 -14.94
N ASP A 812 -15.02 -23.99 -14.76
CA ASP A 812 -16.41 -23.81 -14.30
C ASP A 812 -16.46 -23.04 -12.97
N TRP A 813 -15.58 -23.38 -12.04
CA TRP A 813 -15.46 -22.64 -10.78
C TRP A 813 -14.99 -21.22 -11.01
N LEU A 814 -13.97 -21.02 -11.85
CA LEU A 814 -13.43 -19.71 -12.18
C LEU A 814 -14.52 -18.85 -12.84
N GLU A 815 -15.31 -19.41 -13.74
CA GLU A 815 -16.49 -18.79 -14.36
C GLU A 815 -17.58 -18.47 -13.34
N GLN A 816 -17.79 -19.31 -12.32
CA GLN A 816 -18.74 -19.05 -11.23
C GLN A 816 -18.24 -18.02 -10.20
N GLN A 817 -16.94 -17.75 -10.15
CA GLN A 817 -16.37 -16.67 -9.33
C GLN A 817 -16.27 -15.32 -10.07
N MET A 818 -16.35 -15.35 -11.40
CA MET A 818 -16.45 -14.18 -12.28
C MET A 818 -17.88 -13.65 -12.33
#